data_AF-R1G8C2-F1
#
_entry.id   AF-R1G8C2-F1
#
_cell.length_a   1.000
_cell.length_b   1.000
_cell.length_c   1.000
_cell.angle_alpha   90.00
_cell.angle_beta   90.00
_cell.angle_gamma   90.00
#
_symmetry.space_group_name_H-M   'P 1'
#
loop_
_entity.id
_entity.type
_entity.pdbx_description
1 polymer ?
#
loop_
_entity_poly.entity_id
_entity_poly.type
_entity_poly.pdbx_seq_one_letter_code
_entity_poly.pdbx_strand_id
1 'polypeptide(L)'
;MPRYDVSVPAADDDRSVPVRTLAELFEAQVARTPGATALTGAGVATSYAAVNARANRLARLLVSRGAGPEGVVALVLPRSADLVVAQLAAAKAGVAFLPVDPGQPAERIAFMLADARPVLVVGRGHAEATLDLGELDDRAEPDTDLTDADRTRPLHVDHPAYLIYTSGSTGVPKGVLVTHRGLPGFFAAMREQYDVRPGDRVLEFSSPSFDASILELGMALPHGAALVVPPPGPLLGDRLAEVLAEHRVTHALIPPVALATLPAGHALPDFRTVIVGGDACPPELVRTWAPGRRMINSYGPTEFTVVATWSDPLVPGGTPPIGRPLPEATAYVLDDALRPAEIGELYVTGPGLARGYLDRPGLTASRFVADPFGAPGARMYRTGDVVRRTTTGELEFVGRADHQVKIRGFRIEPGEIEALLLAQDGVREAVVVAREDRVKRLVAYFAGDADPARLRAAAADRLPPYMVPAAIVPLERMPLTHHGKLDRDALPEPDWQAQVQAAHLPPRTPAERALAEIWADVLGVPDIGVDADFFELGGDSILGARALARIRARFGADLSPRVVFDARTIAKLAELLPDGDTPAAGRIASVPHDAVVPLSPVQRRLWVLDRQNPGSTEYNAGVGLTLTGPLDRDALRACLDALAARHESLRTTFRTVDGEGVQVVADEGTIPLREAEAEADLDGQLAAELDRPFDLGTGPLTRALLLRRGPEDHVLLLSQHHIVTDGWSVGLLVDELAALYAGEKLDPLEIGYR
;
A
#
# COMPACT_ATOMS: atom_id res chain seq x y z
N MET A 1 -32.34 22.60 -19.41
CA MET A 1 -31.75 21.52 -18.59
C MET A 1 -30.26 21.56 -18.82
N PRO A 2 -29.43 21.88 -17.82
CA PRO A 2 -27.99 21.87 -18.00
C PRO A 2 -27.56 20.44 -18.35
N ARG A 3 -26.80 20.28 -19.45
CA ARG A 3 -26.16 19.02 -19.81
C ARG A 3 -25.13 18.75 -18.72
N TYR A 4 -25.42 17.84 -17.80
CA TYR A 4 -24.38 17.25 -16.97
C TYR A 4 -23.40 16.57 -17.92
N ASP A 5 -22.15 17.05 -17.97
CA ASP A 5 -21.11 16.34 -18.71
C ASP A 5 -20.89 15.00 -18.00
N VAL A 6 -21.31 13.94 -18.67
CA VAL A 6 -21.29 12.57 -18.15
C VAL A 6 -19.86 12.07 -18.02
N SER A 7 -18.95 12.63 -18.81
CA SER A 7 -17.55 12.24 -18.88
C SER A 7 -16.70 13.08 -17.92
N VAL A 8 -15.60 12.51 -17.42
CA VAL A 8 -14.45 13.33 -17.03
C VAL A 8 -13.61 13.44 -18.30
N PRO A 9 -13.58 14.60 -18.98
CA PRO A 9 -12.82 14.73 -20.21
C PRO A 9 -11.34 14.48 -19.93
N ALA A 10 -10.68 13.72 -20.81
CA ALA A 10 -9.24 13.64 -20.85
C ALA A 10 -8.63 15.02 -21.12
N ALA A 11 -7.39 15.25 -20.69
CA ALA A 11 -6.66 16.43 -21.14
C ALA A 11 -6.56 16.41 -22.67
N ASP A 12 -6.93 17.52 -23.30
CA ASP A 12 -7.00 17.69 -24.76
C ASP A 12 -5.59 17.55 -25.37
N ASP A 13 -5.22 16.35 -25.83
CA ASP A 13 -4.01 16.11 -26.61
C ASP A 13 -4.37 15.33 -27.90
N ASP A 14 -4.38 16.06 -29.02
CA ASP A 14 -4.68 15.60 -30.39
C ASP A 14 -3.55 14.73 -30.98
N ARG A 15 -2.93 13.87 -30.17
CA ARG A 15 -1.81 13.02 -30.58
C ARG A 15 -2.19 11.56 -30.41
N SER A 16 -2.82 11.01 -31.45
CA SER A 16 -3.09 9.56 -31.52
C SER A 16 -1.78 8.77 -31.39
N VAL A 17 -1.66 7.94 -30.35
CA VAL A 17 -0.46 7.12 -30.14
C VAL A 17 -0.41 6.02 -31.20
N PRO A 18 0.74 5.79 -31.88
CA PRO A 18 0.85 4.73 -32.87
C PRO A 18 0.51 3.36 -32.27
N VAL A 19 -0.37 2.63 -32.95
CA VAL A 19 -0.76 1.26 -32.61
C VAL A 19 0.46 0.35 -32.75
N ARG A 20 0.90 -0.26 -31.64
CA ARG A 20 2.08 -1.14 -31.57
C ARG A 20 1.85 -2.28 -30.59
N THR A 21 2.52 -3.39 -30.83
CA THR A 21 2.63 -4.52 -29.92
C THR A 21 3.68 -4.26 -28.84
N LEU A 22 3.66 -5.07 -27.78
CA LEU A 22 4.65 -4.97 -26.69
C LEU A 22 6.09 -5.20 -27.21
N ALA A 23 6.25 -6.13 -28.17
CA ALA A 23 7.52 -6.39 -28.82
C ALA A 23 8.03 -5.15 -29.59
N GLU A 24 7.18 -4.55 -30.43
CA GLU A 24 7.54 -3.37 -31.23
C GLU A 24 7.86 -2.14 -30.37
N LEU A 25 7.22 -1.98 -29.21
CA LEU A 25 7.54 -0.92 -28.25
C LEU A 25 8.96 -1.07 -27.70
N PHE A 26 9.35 -2.30 -27.34
CA PHE A 26 10.68 -2.61 -26.85
C PHE A 26 11.74 -2.52 -27.95
N GLU A 27 11.51 -3.15 -29.10
CA GLU A 27 12.42 -3.16 -30.26
C GLU A 27 12.72 -1.74 -30.76
N ALA A 28 11.71 -0.87 -30.78
CA ALA A 28 11.91 0.53 -31.12
C ALA A 28 12.84 1.26 -30.13
N GLN A 29 12.81 0.92 -28.83
CA GLN A 29 13.77 1.47 -27.87
C GLN A 29 15.16 0.86 -28.05
N VAL A 30 15.26 -0.45 -28.33
CA VAL A 30 16.54 -1.12 -28.60
C VAL A 30 17.25 -0.47 -29.79
N ALA A 31 16.52 -0.16 -30.86
CA ALA A 31 17.07 0.55 -32.02
C ALA A 31 17.55 1.97 -31.69
N ARG A 32 16.90 2.67 -30.75
CA ARG A 32 17.29 4.02 -30.32
C ARG A 32 18.55 4.02 -29.44
N THR A 33 18.63 3.12 -28.47
CA THR A 33 19.71 3.12 -27.45
C THR A 33 20.25 1.71 -27.15
N PRO A 34 20.85 1.01 -28.14
CA PRO A 34 21.23 -0.40 -27.98
C PRO A 34 22.26 -0.64 -26.86
N GLY A 35 23.15 0.32 -26.62
CA GLY A 35 24.19 0.25 -25.59
C GLY A 35 23.76 0.72 -24.20
N ALA A 36 22.56 1.29 -24.03
CA ALA A 36 22.08 1.70 -22.72
C ALA A 36 21.72 0.48 -21.85
N THR A 37 21.78 0.64 -20.53
CA THR A 37 21.38 -0.40 -19.58
C THR A 37 19.86 -0.59 -19.60
N ALA A 38 19.40 -1.80 -19.87
CA ALA A 38 17.99 -2.19 -19.80
C ALA A 38 17.64 -2.85 -18.46
N LEU A 39 18.49 -3.77 -17.98
CA LEU A 39 18.30 -4.48 -16.71
C LEU A 39 19.52 -4.28 -15.81
N THR A 40 19.29 -4.10 -14.52
CA THR A 40 20.37 -4.02 -13.52
C THR A 40 19.95 -4.64 -12.20
N GLY A 41 20.88 -5.28 -11.50
CA GLY A 41 20.60 -5.95 -10.23
C GLY A 41 21.59 -7.08 -9.95
N ALA A 42 21.79 -7.44 -8.68
CA ALA A 42 22.70 -8.52 -8.26
C ALA A 42 24.13 -8.43 -8.85
N GLY A 43 24.67 -7.21 -8.98
CA GLY A 43 26.01 -6.96 -9.50
C GLY A 43 26.16 -7.03 -11.04
N VAL A 44 25.06 -7.17 -11.79
CA VAL A 44 25.07 -7.25 -13.25
C VAL A 44 24.29 -6.08 -13.86
N ALA A 45 24.77 -5.56 -14.99
CA ALA A 45 24.07 -4.62 -15.86
C ALA A 45 24.03 -5.18 -17.28
N THR A 46 22.84 -5.29 -17.86
CA THR A 46 22.64 -5.85 -19.20
C THR A 46 22.07 -4.78 -20.12
N SER A 47 22.66 -4.62 -21.31
CA SER A 47 22.24 -3.60 -22.26
C SER A 47 20.93 -3.96 -22.97
N TYR A 48 20.24 -2.97 -23.53
CA TYR A 48 19.06 -3.18 -24.38
C TYR A 48 19.34 -4.18 -25.52
N ALA A 49 20.46 -4.05 -26.22
CA ALA A 49 20.83 -4.99 -27.29
C ALA A 49 21.04 -6.42 -26.78
N ALA A 50 21.68 -6.60 -25.62
CA ALA A 50 21.92 -7.93 -25.05
C ALA A 50 20.62 -8.59 -24.55
N VAL A 51 19.73 -7.81 -23.91
CA VAL A 51 18.39 -8.29 -23.52
C VAL A 51 17.59 -8.67 -24.77
N ASN A 52 17.61 -7.83 -25.80
CA ASN A 52 16.90 -8.09 -27.06
C ASN A 52 17.39 -9.36 -27.75
N ALA A 53 18.71 -9.53 -27.87
CA ALA A 53 19.32 -10.70 -28.46
C ALA A 53 18.92 -11.99 -27.71
N ARG A 54 18.94 -11.97 -26.37
CA ARG A 54 18.54 -13.11 -25.55
C ARG A 54 17.04 -13.41 -25.68
N ALA A 55 16.20 -12.37 -25.67
CA ALA A 55 14.76 -12.51 -25.86
C ALA A 55 14.41 -13.01 -27.27
N ASN A 56 15.13 -12.61 -28.32
CA ASN A 56 14.94 -13.11 -29.68
C ASN A 56 15.26 -14.60 -29.80
N ARG A 57 16.38 -15.06 -29.21
CA ARG A 57 16.73 -16.49 -29.18
C ARG A 57 15.67 -17.33 -28.46
N LEU A 58 15.22 -16.87 -27.29
CA LEU A 58 14.15 -17.55 -26.56
C LEU A 58 12.82 -17.49 -27.31
N ALA A 59 12.47 -16.38 -27.95
CA ALA A 59 11.24 -16.27 -28.73
C ALA A 59 11.20 -17.30 -29.87
N ARG A 60 12.31 -17.51 -30.58
CA ARG A 60 12.42 -18.55 -31.62
C ARG A 60 12.26 -19.95 -31.06
N LEU A 61 12.84 -20.21 -29.89
CA LEU A 61 12.66 -21.48 -29.18
C LEU A 61 11.19 -21.70 -28.82
N LEU A 62 10.51 -20.70 -28.25
CA LEU A 62 9.07 -20.76 -27.95
C LEU A 62 8.25 -21.06 -29.21
N VAL A 63 8.51 -20.36 -30.31
CA VAL A 63 7.81 -20.59 -31.58
C VAL A 63 8.08 -21.99 -32.14
N SER A 64 9.32 -22.47 -32.10
CA SER A 64 9.68 -23.83 -32.53
C SER A 64 8.97 -24.93 -31.74
N ARG A 65 8.53 -24.60 -30.52
CA ARG A 65 7.77 -25.47 -29.61
C ARG A 65 6.26 -25.22 -29.68
N GLY A 66 5.79 -24.44 -30.66
CA GLY A 66 4.37 -24.23 -30.97
C GLY A 66 3.73 -22.99 -30.33
N ALA A 67 4.49 -22.15 -29.61
CA ALA A 67 3.96 -20.91 -29.08
C ALA A 67 3.67 -19.89 -30.20
N GLY A 68 2.58 -19.14 -30.06
CA GLY A 68 2.27 -18.03 -30.96
C GLY A 68 0.93 -17.37 -30.61
N PRO A 69 0.41 -16.51 -31.51
CA PRO A 69 -0.76 -15.69 -31.18
C PRO A 69 -1.99 -16.48 -30.75
N GLU A 70 -2.81 -15.88 -29.86
CA GLU A 70 -3.91 -16.49 -29.07
C GLU A 70 -3.51 -17.64 -28.12
N GLY A 71 -2.27 -18.11 -28.15
CA GLY A 71 -1.76 -19.06 -27.16
C GLY A 71 -1.39 -18.37 -25.84
N VAL A 72 -1.18 -19.19 -24.81
CA VAL A 72 -0.62 -18.77 -23.53
C VAL A 72 0.67 -19.56 -23.26
N VAL A 73 1.69 -18.90 -22.74
CA VAL A 73 2.87 -19.53 -22.14
C VAL A 73 2.93 -19.14 -20.66
N ALA A 74 3.00 -20.12 -19.76
CA ALA A 74 3.17 -19.86 -18.34
C ALA A 74 4.66 -19.67 -18.02
N LEU A 75 4.98 -18.62 -17.25
CA LEU A 75 6.32 -18.28 -16.81
C LEU A 75 6.38 -18.50 -15.29
N VAL A 76 6.77 -19.71 -14.86
CA VAL A 76 6.91 -20.07 -13.44
C VAL A 76 8.32 -19.69 -12.98
N LEU A 77 8.52 -18.39 -12.77
CA LEU A 77 9.82 -17.79 -12.49
C LEU A 77 9.67 -16.75 -11.37
N PRO A 78 10.62 -16.70 -10.41
CA PRO A 78 10.63 -15.62 -9.45
C PRO A 78 11.03 -14.32 -10.15
N ARG A 79 10.80 -13.20 -9.47
CA ARG A 79 11.32 -11.88 -9.89
C ARG A 79 12.82 -11.98 -10.18
N SER A 80 13.19 -11.76 -11.45
CA SER A 80 14.54 -11.99 -11.97
C SER A 80 14.70 -11.41 -13.38
N ALA A 81 15.95 -11.19 -13.80
CA ALA A 81 16.23 -10.80 -15.18
C ALA A 81 15.77 -11.86 -16.20
N ASP A 82 15.79 -13.14 -15.80
CA ASP A 82 15.31 -14.26 -16.60
C ASP A 82 13.79 -14.17 -16.86
N LEU A 83 13.00 -13.75 -15.86
CA LEU A 83 11.58 -13.49 -16.02
C LEU A 83 11.33 -12.38 -17.05
N VAL A 84 12.03 -11.24 -16.94
CA VAL A 84 11.85 -10.11 -17.87
C VAL A 84 12.21 -10.51 -19.31
N VAL A 85 13.30 -11.25 -19.49
CA VAL A 85 13.68 -11.81 -20.80
C VAL A 85 12.62 -12.75 -21.33
N ALA A 86 12.03 -13.61 -20.49
CA ALA A 86 10.98 -14.54 -20.89
C ALA A 86 9.66 -13.83 -21.26
N GLN A 87 9.28 -12.76 -20.55
CA GLN A 87 8.14 -11.92 -20.90
C GLN A 87 8.33 -11.25 -22.27
N LEU A 88 9.50 -10.66 -22.52
CA LEU A 88 9.85 -10.06 -23.81
C LEU A 88 9.90 -11.11 -24.92
N ALA A 89 10.41 -12.30 -24.65
CA ALA A 89 10.45 -13.40 -25.60
C ALA A 89 9.05 -13.90 -25.98
N ALA A 90 8.14 -14.01 -25.01
CA ALA A 90 6.73 -14.34 -25.26
C ALA A 90 6.06 -13.26 -26.12
N ALA A 91 6.26 -11.98 -25.78
CA ALA A 91 5.76 -10.86 -26.57
C ALA A 91 6.27 -10.90 -28.02
N LYS A 92 7.56 -11.22 -28.23
CA LYS A 92 8.18 -11.33 -29.57
C LYS A 92 7.67 -12.54 -30.37
N ALA A 93 7.48 -13.67 -29.71
CA ALA A 93 6.81 -14.85 -30.27
C ALA A 93 5.32 -14.57 -30.59
N GLY A 94 4.77 -13.48 -30.06
CA GLY A 94 3.37 -13.08 -30.23
C GLY A 94 2.41 -13.88 -29.35
N VAL A 95 2.92 -14.59 -28.35
CA VAL A 95 2.11 -15.41 -27.41
C VAL A 95 1.87 -14.64 -26.12
N ALA A 96 0.69 -14.80 -25.52
CA ALA A 96 0.41 -14.19 -24.24
C ALA A 96 1.23 -14.88 -23.14
N PHE A 97 1.87 -14.13 -22.26
CA PHE A 97 2.52 -14.73 -21.09
C PHE A 97 1.60 -14.70 -19.86
N LEU A 98 1.64 -15.77 -19.07
CA LEU A 98 1.04 -15.89 -17.74
C LEU A 98 2.18 -15.95 -16.72
N PRO A 99 2.49 -14.85 -16.00
CA PRO A 99 3.53 -14.87 -14.99
C PRO A 99 3.02 -15.52 -13.69
N VAL A 100 3.74 -16.54 -13.22
CA VAL A 100 3.41 -17.31 -12.02
C VAL A 100 4.56 -17.22 -11.03
N ASP A 101 4.32 -16.59 -9.90
CA ASP A 101 5.29 -16.54 -8.79
C ASP A 101 5.42 -17.94 -8.16
N PRO A 102 6.60 -18.58 -8.21
CA PRO A 102 6.81 -19.91 -7.64
C PRO A 102 6.70 -19.95 -6.12
N GLY A 103 6.65 -18.79 -5.44
CA GLY A 103 6.37 -18.70 -4.02
C GLY A 103 4.89 -18.84 -3.64
N GLN A 104 3.98 -18.91 -4.62
CA GLN A 104 2.56 -19.17 -4.35
C GLN A 104 2.30 -20.62 -3.91
N PRO A 105 1.18 -20.89 -3.20
CA PRO A 105 0.78 -22.25 -2.86
C PRO A 105 0.69 -23.15 -4.10
N ALA A 106 1.16 -24.39 -3.98
CA ALA A 106 1.21 -25.34 -5.10
C ALA A 106 -0.16 -25.57 -5.75
N GLU A 107 -1.24 -25.64 -4.97
CA GLU A 107 -2.59 -25.79 -5.51
C GLU A 107 -3.03 -24.58 -6.34
N ARG A 108 -2.61 -23.37 -5.96
CA ARG A 108 -2.93 -22.15 -6.71
C ARG A 108 -2.19 -22.12 -8.04
N ILE A 109 -0.92 -22.53 -8.05
CA ILE A 109 -0.13 -22.72 -9.28
C ILE A 109 -0.81 -23.75 -10.19
N ALA A 110 -1.11 -24.93 -9.65
CA ALA A 110 -1.78 -26.00 -10.39
C ALA A 110 -3.13 -25.56 -10.97
N PHE A 111 -3.93 -24.81 -10.21
CA PHE A 111 -5.18 -24.22 -10.69
C PHE A 111 -4.94 -23.28 -11.87
N MET A 112 -4.00 -22.34 -11.75
CA MET A 112 -3.70 -21.37 -12.80
C MET A 112 -3.25 -22.06 -14.10
N LEU A 113 -2.40 -23.09 -13.99
CA LEU A 113 -1.95 -23.85 -15.16
C LEU A 113 -3.09 -24.68 -15.78
N ALA A 114 -3.94 -25.29 -14.96
CA ALA A 114 -5.08 -26.07 -15.42
C ALA A 114 -6.15 -25.22 -16.12
N ASP A 115 -6.45 -24.02 -15.59
CA ASP A 115 -7.42 -23.10 -16.18
C ASP A 115 -6.85 -22.42 -17.45
N ALA A 116 -5.59 -21.96 -17.41
CA ALA A 116 -4.95 -21.28 -18.53
C ALA A 116 -4.59 -22.19 -19.71
N ARG A 117 -4.37 -23.49 -19.45
CA ARG A 117 -3.97 -24.50 -20.44
C ARG A 117 -2.82 -24.01 -21.34
N PRO A 118 -1.68 -23.58 -20.77
CA PRO A 118 -0.61 -22.99 -21.54
C PRO A 118 -0.01 -24.01 -22.51
N VAL A 119 0.42 -23.53 -23.68
CA VAL A 119 1.12 -24.35 -24.69
C VAL A 119 2.47 -24.81 -24.15
N LEU A 120 3.13 -23.97 -23.34
CA LEU A 120 4.38 -24.26 -22.66
C LEU A 120 4.36 -23.68 -21.25
N VAL A 121 4.97 -24.41 -20.32
CA VAL A 121 5.38 -23.93 -19.01
C VAL A 121 6.90 -23.74 -19.03
N VAL A 122 7.35 -22.50 -18.80
CA VAL A 122 8.75 -22.11 -18.77
C VAL A 122 9.16 -21.90 -17.32
N GLY A 123 10.26 -22.52 -16.91
CA GLY A 123 10.81 -22.37 -15.57
C GLY A 123 12.32 -22.61 -15.55
N ARG A 124 12.90 -22.60 -14.35
CA ARG A 124 14.29 -23.02 -14.11
C ARG A 124 14.28 -24.08 -13.02
N GLY A 125 14.53 -25.34 -13.38
CA GLY A 125 14.49 -26.49 -12.45
C GLY A 125 13.14 -26.72 -11.78
N HIS A 126 12.04 -26.23 -12.37
CA HIS A 126 10.70 -26.37 -11.81
C HIS A 126 10.02 -27.64 -12.32
N ALA A 127 9.36 -28.40 -11.45
CA ALA A 127 8.83 -29.73 -11.78
C ALA A 127 7.79 -29.72 -12.91
N GLU A 128 7.00 -28.65 -13.00
CA GLU A 128 5.97 -28.49 -14.03
C GLU A 128 6.49 -27.84 -15.32
N ALA A 129 7.78 -27.46 -15.38
CA ALA A 129 8.35 -26.82 -16.56
C ALA A 129 8.49 -27.81 -17.73
N THR A 130 7.90 -27.44 -18.87
CA THR A 130 8.06 -28.11 -20.17
C THR A 130 9.25 -27.57 -20.97
N LEU A 131 9.79 -26.43 -20.54
CA LEU A 131 10.98 -25.80 -21.09
C LEU A 131 11.80 -25.23 -19.93
N ASP A 132 13.02 -25.74 -19.75
CA ASP A 132 13.95 -25.16 -18.79
C ASP A 132 14.74 -24.03 -19.46
N LEU A 133 14.81 -22.85 -18.83
CA LEU A 133 15.61 -21.73 -19.33
C LEU A 133 17.11 -22.06 -19.44
N GLY A 134 17.62 -23.05 -18.69
CA GLY A 134 18.98 -23.57 -18.86
C GLY A 134 19.24 -24.17 -20.25
N GLU A 135 18.20 -24.63 -20.97
CA GLU A 135 18.33 -25.15 -22.35
C GLU A 135 18.77 -24.07 -23.36
N LEU A 136 18.70 -22.78 -23.00
CA LEU A 136 19.09 -21.66 -23.87
C LEU A 136 20.60 -21.46 -23.96
N ASP A 137 21.35 -21.83 -22.92
CA ASP A 137 22.77 -21.49 -22.82
C ASP A 137 23.62 -22.26 -23.86
N ASP A 138 23.07 -23.32 -24.45
CA ASP A 138 23.74 -24.21 -25.40
C ASP A 138 23.26 -24.10 -26.87
N ARG A 139 22.29 -23.22 -27.20
CA ARG A 139 21.67 -23.16 -28.55
C ARG A 139 22.02 -21.90 -29.35
N ALA A 140 22.51 -22.11 -30.57
CA ALA A 140 22.80 -21.05 -31.54
C ALA A 140 21.56 -20.62 -32.36
N GLU A 141 20.53 -20.11 -31.69
CA GLU A 141 19.38 -19.48 -32.37
C GLU A 141 19.77 -18.09 -32.91
N PRO A 142 19.20 -17.63 -34.04
CA PRO A 142 19.37 -16.25 -34.50
C PRO A 142 18.87 -15.25 -33.46
N ASP A 143 19.62 -14.16 -33.27
CA ASP A 143 19.32 -13.12 -32.29
C ASP A 143 18.64 -11.88 -32.89
N THR A 144 18.21 -11.96 -34.16
CA THR A 144 17.47 -10.91 -34.87
C THR A 144 15.98 -10.92 -34.52
N ASP A 145 15.37 -9.73 -34.52
CA ASP A 145 13.94 -9.54 -34.21
C ASP A 145 13.03 -10.40 -35.08
N LEU A 146 11.92 -10.88 -34.50
CA LEU A 146 10.99 -11.78 -35.17
C LEU A 146 9.99 -10.99 -36.01
N THR A 147 9.76 -11.49 -37.22
CA THR A 147 8.73 -11.02 -38.14
C THR A 147 7.56 -11.99 -38.15
N ASP A 148 6.46 -11.63 -38.83
CA ASP A 148 5.33 -12.55 -39.01
C ASP A 148 5.69 -13.83 -39.78
N ALA A 149 6.76 -13.80 -40.59
CA ALA A 149 7.26 -15.01 -41.26
C ALA A 149 7.91 -16.00 -40.29
N ASP A 150 8.37 -15.53 -39.13
CA ASP A 150 8.96 -16.36 -38.09
C ASP A 150 7.90 -16.97 -37.16
N ARG A 151 6.70 -16.37 -37.08
CA ARG A 151 5.63 -16.74 -36.13
C ARG A 151 4.70 -17.81 -36.71
N THR A 152 3.94 -18.48 -35.84
CA THR A 152 2.92 -19.47 -36.28
C THR A 152 1.74 -18.82 -37.04
N ARG A 153 1.51 -17.53 -36.85
CA ARG A 153 0.58 -16.67 -37.61
C ARG A 153 0.91 -15.19 -37.40
N PRO A 154 0.39 -14.26 -38.25
CA PRO A 154 0.58 -12.83 -38.07
C PRO A 154 0.11 -12.32 -36.70
N LEU A 155 0.87 -11.43 -36.08
CA LEU A 155 0.52 -10.82 -34.80
C LEU A 155 -0.33 -9.56 -35.01
N HIS A 156 -1.45 -9.46 -34.29
CA HIS A 156 -2.32 -8.29 -34.29
C HIS A 156 -2.42 -7.70 -32.88
N VAL A 157 -2.63 -6.40 -32.77
CA VAL A 157 -2.73 -5.74 -31.46
C VAL A 157 -3.94 -6.15 -30.62
N ASP A 158 -4.94 -6.75 -31.24
CA ASP A 158 -6.10 -7.32 -30.53
C ASP A 158 -5.82 -8.69 -29.94
N HIS A 159 -4.70 -9.34 -30.29
CA HIS A 159 -4.27 -10.57 -29.63
C HIS A 159 -3.88 -10.29 -28.17
N PRO A 160 -4.02 -11.28 -27.26
CA PRO A 160 -3.67 -11.10 -25.86
C PRO A 160 -2.14 -10.94 -25.72
N ALA A 161 -1.72 -9.93 -24.98
CA ALA A 161 -0.32 -9.68 -24.63
C ALA A 161 0.09 -10.44 -23.37
N TYR A 162 -0.80 -10.51 -22.38
CA TYR A 162 -0.58 -11.22 -21.14
C TYR A 162 -1.90 -11.64 -20.48
N LEU A 163 -1.77 -12.54 -19.51
CA LEU A 163 -2.86 -13.07 -18.69
C LEU A 163 -2.49 -12.91 -17.20
N ILE A 164 -3.36 -12.28 -16.41
CA ILE A 164 -3.19 -12.14 -14.96
C ILE A 164 -4.41 -12.72 -14.26
N TYR A 165 -4.19 -13.54 -13.24
CA TYR A 165 -5.29 -14.08 -12.41
C TYR A 165 -5.62 -13.13 -11.27
N THR A 166 -6.90 -12.79 -11.12
CA THR A 166 -7.43 -12.03 -9.99
C THR A 166 -8.40 -12.88 -9.18
N SER A 167 -8.70 -12.48 -7.93
CA SER A 167 -9.74 -13.13 -7.13
C SER A 167 -11.11 -12.94 -7.79
N GLY A 168 -11.86 -14.02 -8.00
CA GLY A 168 -13.14 -13.96 -8.71
C GLY A 168 -14.34 -13.85 -7.78
N SER A 169 -15.37 -13.08 -8.18
CA SER A 169 -16.61 -12.85 -7.42
C SER A 169 -17.45 -14.08 -7.13
N THR A 170 -17.19 -15.19 -7.83
CA THR A 170 -17.81 -16.50 -7.59
C THR A 170 -16.94 -17.41 -6.73
N GLY A 171 -15.83 -16.87 -6.22
CA GLY A 171 -14.87 -17.57 -5.41
C GLY A 171 -13.87 -18.48 -6.13
N VAL A 172 -13.73 -18.30 -7.44
CA VAL A 172 -12.74 -19.01 -8.26
C VAL A 172 -11.87 -17.95 -8.94
N PRO A 173 -10.53 -18.03 -8.86
CA PRO A 173 -9.66 -17.07 -9.54
C PRO A 173 -9.99 -16.97 -11.03
N LYS A 174 -9.96 -15.75 -11.57
CA LYS A 174 -10.37 -15.46 -12.95
C LYS A 174 -9.18 -14.88 -13.73
N GLY A 175 -8.87 -15.48 -14.87
CA GLY A 175 -7.81 -14.99 -15.76
C GLY A 175 -8.28 -13.80 -16.59
N VAL A 176 -7.66 -12.64 -16.43
CA VAL A 176 -7.94 -11.42 -17.20
C VAL A 176 -7.03 -11.37 -18.43
N LEU A 177 -7.63 -11.40 -19.63
CA LEU A 177 -6.90 -11.36 -20.90
C LEU A 177 -6.70 -9.93 -21.38
N VAL A 178 -5.50 -9.39 -21.18
CA VAL A 178 -5.14 -8.05 -21.65
C VAL A 178 -4.53 -8.12 -23.05
N THR A 179 -4.96 -7.26 -23.95
CA THR A 179 -4.46 -7.21 -25.35
C THR A 179 -3.34 -6.19 -25.50
N HIS A 180 -2.61 -6.26 -26.60
CA HIS A 180 -1.57 -5.26 -26.88
C HIS A 180 -2.15 -3.85 -27.10
N ARG A 181 -3.40 -3.74 -27.55
CA ARG A 181 -4.06 -2.49 -27.94
C ARG A 181 -3.96 -1.37 -26.90
N GLY A 182 -4.11 -1.69 -25.61
CA GLY A 182 -4.08 -0.69 -24.54
C GLY A 182 -2.67 -0.25 -24.12
N LEU A 183 -1.62 -1.01 -24.49
CA LEU A 183 -0.28 -0.80 -23.95
C LEU A 183 0.42 0.46 -24.48
N PRO A 184 0.40 0.79 -25.80
CA PRO A 184 1.10 1.97 -26.30
C PRO A 184 0.63 3.27 -25.64
N GLY A 185 -0.69 3.46 -25.56
CA GLY A 185 -1.32 4.62 -24.94
C GLY A 185 -0.98 4.74 -23.45
N PHE A 186 -1.16 3.65 -22.72
CA PHE A 186 -0.82 3.59 -21.30
C PHE A 186 0.65 3.90 -21.06
N PHE A 187 1.57 3.29 -21.81
CA PHE A 187 3.00 3.50 -21.63
C PHE A 187 3.41 4.94 -22.01
N ALA A 188 2.88 5.48 -23.10
CA ALA A 188 3.12 6.88 -23.47
C ALA A 188 2.66 7.85 -22.37
N ALA A 189 1.48 7.62 -21.81
CA ALA A 189 0.93 8.46 -20.75
C ALA A 189 1.72 8.34 -19.43
N MET A 190 2.25 7.16 -19.10
CA MET A 190 3.14 6.98 -17.94
C MET A 190 4.41 7.83 -18.04
N ARG A 191 5.02 7.94 -19.23
CA ARG A 191 6.23 8.75 -19.43
C ARG A 191 6.01 10.20 -18.99
N GLU A 192 4.86 10.76 -19.34
CA GLU A 192 4.50 12.15 -19.02
C GLU A 192 4.10 12.29 -17.56
N GLN A 193 3.19 11.43 -17.07
CA GLN A 193 2.66 11.54 -15.70
C GLN A 193 3.73 11.30 -14.62
N TYR A 194 4.59 10.30 -14.85
CA TYR A 194 5.62 9.90 -13.91
C TYR A 194 6.99 10.57 -14.16
N ASP A 195 7.11 11.39 -15.21
CA ASP A 195 8.35 12.09 -15.63
C ASP A 195 9.54 11.13 -15.84
N VAL A 196 9.29 10.05 -16.59
CA VAL A 196 10.29 9.03 -16.87
C VAL A 196 11.18 9.45 -18.03
N ARG A 197 12.50 9.36 -17.82
CA ARG A 197 13.53 9.78 -18.77
C ARG A 197 14.50 8.64 -19.09
N PRO A 198 15.15 8.65 -20.27
CA PRO A 198 16.22 7.73 -20.57
C PRO A 198 17.32 7.77 -19.49
N GLY A 199 17.77 6.60 -19.03
CA GLY A 199 18.76 6.47 -17.95
C GLY A 199 18.19 6.48 -16.52
N ASP A 200 16.88 6.70 -16.35
CA ASP A 200 16.22 6.52 -15.06
C ASP A 200 16.22 5.07 -14.62
N ARG A 201 15.94 4.82 -13.33
CA ARG A 201 16.04 3.51 -12.70
C ARG A 201 14.71 3.19 -12.02
N VAL A 202 13.94 2.30 -12.63
CA VAL A 202 12.61 1.88 -12.14
C VAL A 202 12.78 0.59 -11.34
N LEU A 203 12.29 0.55 -10.10
CA LEU A 203 12.31 -0.66 -9.30
C LEU A 203 11.27 -1.68 -9.80
N GLU A 204 11.70 -2.91 -10.07
CA GLU A 204 10.80 -4.06 -10.16
C GLU A 204 10.45 -4.50 -8.73
N PHE A 205 9.36 -3.98 -8.19
CA PHE A 205 8.95 -4.22 -6.80
C PHE A 205 7.92 -5.34 -6.74
N SER A 206 6.94 -5.30 -7.64
CA SER A 206 5.72 -6.10 -7.58
C SER A 206 6.00 -7.58 -7.79
N SER A 207 5.17 -8.45 -7.20
CA SER A 207 5.24 -9.88 -7.51
C SER A 207 4.86 -10.09 -8.99
N PRO A 208 5.53 -11.03 -9.69
CA PRO A 208 5.28 -11.29 -11.11
C PRO A 208 3.82 -11.56 -11.46
N SER A 209 3.05 -12.14 -10.53
CA SER A 209 1.65 -12.52 -10.77
C SER A 209 0.65 -11.37 -10.67
N PHE A 210 1.11 -10.14 -10.45
CA PHE A 210 0.26 -8.95 -10.46
C PHE A 210 0.61 -8.06 -11.64
N ASP A 211 -0.43 -7.45 -12.21
CA ASP A 211 -0.33 -6.52 -13.32
C ASP A 211 0.47 -5.24 -12.99
N ALA A 212 0.66 -4.93 -11.72
CA ALA A 212 1.61 -3.93 -11.23
C ALA A 212 3.04 -4.13 -11.76
N SER A 213 3.50 -5.37 -11.98
CA SER A 213 4.81 -5.63 -12.58
C SER A 213 4.85 -5.24 -14.07
N ILE A 214 3.70 -5.20 -14.76
CA ILE A 214 3.59 -4.74 -16.14
C ILE A 214 3.73 -3.22 -16.21
N LEU A 215 3.20 -2.49 -15.23
CA LEU A 215 3.43 -1.06 -15.09
C LEU A 215 4.93 -0.76 -14.92
N GLU A 216 5.64 -1.52 -14.09
CA GLU A 216 7.09 -1.35 -13.88
C GLU A 216 7.88 -1.58 -15.17
N LEU A 217 7.53 -2.63 -15.93
CA LEU A 217 8.12 -2.93 -17.24
C LEU A 217 7.82 -1.83 -18.26
N GLY A 218 6.56 -1.39 -18.34
CA GLY A 218 6.08 -0.36 -19.27
C GLY A 218 6.62 1.04 -18.96
N MET A 219 6.91 1.32 -17.69
CA MET A 219 7.58 2.54 -17.26
C MET A 219 9.06 2.52 -17.63
N ALA A 220 9.73 1.37 -17.56
CA ALA A 220 11.17 1.30 -17.81
C ALA A 220 11.52 1.18 -19.29
N LEU A 221 11.16 0.04 -19.89
CA LEU A 221 11.78 -0.46 -21.11
C LEU A 221 11.40 0.32 -22.38
N PRO A 222 10.17 0.76 -22.59
CA PRO A 222 9.81 1.57 -23.77
C PRO A 222 10.47 2.97 -23.80
N HIS A 223 11.00 3.43 -22.66
CA HIS A 223 11.46 4.82 -22.46
C HIS A 223 12.98 4.96 -22.29
N GLY A 224 13.73 3.86 -22.38
CA GLY A 224 15.19 3.90 -22.25
C GLY A 224 15.69 4.00 -20.81
N ALA A 225 14.81 3.78 -19.83
CA ALA A 225 15.18 3.63 -18.44
C ALA A 225 15.67 2.18 -18.17
N ALA A 226 16.37 1.97 -17.06
CA ALA A 226 16.78 0.66 -16.60
C ALA A 226 15.78 0.12 -15.58
N LEU A 227 15.35 -1.13 -15.75
CA LEU A 227 14.61 -1.86 -14.74
C LEU A 227 15.61 -2.44 -13.72
N VAL A 228 15.46 -2.04 -12.47
CA VAL A 228 16.23 -2.52 -11.33
C VAL A 228 15.54 -3.76 -10.79
N VAL A 229 16.17 -4.92 -10.98
CA VAL A 229 15.70 -6.23 -10.54
C VAL A 229 16.37 -6.54 -9.19
N PRO A 230 15.68 -6.36 -8.05
CA PRO A 230 16.26 -6.64 -6.75
C PRO A 230 16.29 -8.15 -6.50
N PRO A 231 17.15 -8.63 -5.59
CA PRO A 231 17.19 -10.05 -5.24
C PRO A 231 15.84 -10.55 -4.71
N PRO A 232 15.61 -11.89 -4.73
CA PRO A 232 14.39 -12.49 -4.21
C PRO A 232 14.15 -12.14 -2.73
N GLY A 233 12.89 -12.14 -2.33
CA GLY A 233 12.47 -11.91 -0.94
C GLY A 233 11.71 -10.59 -0.73
N PRO A 234 11.20 -10.38 0.49
CA PRO A 234 10.38 -9.22 0.82
C PRO A 234 11.20 -7.93 0.76
N LEU A 235 10.64 -6.92 0.08
CA LEU A 235 11.19 -5.57 0.01
C LEU A 235 10.41 -4.66 0.96
N LEU A 236 10.82 -4.64 2.22
CA LEU A 236 10.17 -3.86 3.27
C LEU A 236 11.25 -3.26 4.19
N GLY A 237 10.90 -2.18 4.88
CA GLY A 237 11.76 -1.55 5.89
C GLY A 237 13.12 -1.14 5.35
N ASP A 238 14.14 -1.38 6.17
CA ASP A 238 15.54 -1.09 5.83
C ASP A 238 15.97 -1.78 4.53
N ARG A 239 15.46 -2.98 4.24
CA ARG A 239 15.84 -3.70 3.02
C ARG A 239 15.37 -2.98 1.76
N LEU A 240 14.16 -2.41 1.79
CA LEU A 240 13.67 -1.59 0.70
C LEU A 240 14.50 -0.31 0.59
N ALA A 241 14.84 0.34 1.71
CA ALA A 241 15.67 1.54 1.72
C ALA A 241 17.07 1.29 1.13
N GLU A 242 17.72 0.19 1.53
CA GLU A 242 19.01 -0.27 0.99
C GLU A 242 18.94 -0.47 -0.52
N VAL A 243 17.93 -1.19 -1.01
CA VAL A 243 17.76 -1.45 -2.45
C VAL A 243 17.56 -0.15 -3.23
N LEU A 244 16.74 0.76 -2.71
CA LEU A 244 16.50 2.07 -3.31
C LEU A 244 17.81 2.88 -3.40
N ALA A 245 18.61 2.88 -2.33
CA ALA A 245 19.86 3.62 -2.25
C ALA A 245 20.99 2.99 -3.09
N GLU A 246 21.27 1.70 -2.88
CA GLU A 246 22.34 0.93 -3.55
C GLU A 246 22.17 0.99 -5.08
N HIS A 247 20.94 0.81 -5.55
CA HIS A 247 20.64 0.84 -6.97
C HIS A 247 20.19 2.22 -7.46
N ARG A 248 20.33 3.28 -6.65
CA ARG A 248 20.00 4.67 -7.03
C ARG A 248 18.65 4.76 -7.74
N VAL A 249 17.65 4.06 -7.21
CA VAL A 249 16.31 3.96 -7.80
C VAL A 249 15.71 5.36 -7.89
N THR A 250 15.15 5.68 -9.05
CA THR A 250 14.51 6.99 -9.29
C THR A 250 12.99 6.91 -9.26
N HIS A 251 12.41 5.78 -9.69
CA HIS A 251 10.96 5.56 -9.74
C HIS A 251 10.59 4.21 -9.12
N ALA A 252 9.49 4.17 -8.37
CA ALA A 252 8.93 2.91 -7.90
C ALA A 252 7.41 3.03 -7.69
N LEU A 253 6.68 1.99 -8.08
CA LEU A 253 5.33 1.73 -7.59
C LEU A 253 5.45 0.95 -6.28
N ILE A 254 4.99 1.55 -5.18
CA ILE A 254 5.06 0.95 -3.85
C ILE A 254 3.67 1.03 -3.22
N PRO A 255 3.04 -0.11 -2.87
CA PRO A 255 1.79 -0.10 -2.12
C PRO A 255 1.93 0.70 -0.81
N PRO A 256 0.90 1.45 -0.38
CA PRO A 256 0.95 2.26 0.84
C PRO A 256 1.49 1.50 2.07
N VAL A 257 1.08 0.25 2.25
CA VAL A 257 1.55 -0.62 3.34
C VAL A 257 3.06 -0.85 3.32
N ALA A 258 3.67 -1.02 2.15
CA ALA A 258 5.10 -1.20 2.02
C ALA A 258 5.86 0.13 2.15
N LEU A 259 5.30 1.20 1.57
CA LEU A 259 5.85 2.56 1.68
C LEU A 259 5.93 3.02 3.14
N ALA A 260 4.92 2.68 3.94
CA ALA A 260 4.87 3.00 5.37
C ALA A 260 5.97 2.34 6.21
N THR A 261 6.59 1.26 5.70
CA THR A 261 7.67 0.57 6.42
C THR A 261 9.02 1.26 6.27
N LEU A 262 9.20 2.11 5.26
CA LEU A 262 10.48 2.76 5.02
C LEU A 262 10.85 3.69 6.18
N PRO A 263 12.09 3.62 6.70
CA PRO A 263 12.52 4.45 7.81
C PRO A 263 12.50 5.93 7.44
N ALA A 264 11.78 6.73 8.22
CA ALA A 264 11.75 8.18 8.05
C ALA A 264 13.16 8.76 8.22
N GLY A 265 13.66 9.47 7.19
CA GLY A 265 14.98 10.12 7.23
C GLY A 265 16.11 9.39 6.50
N HIS A 266 15.86 8.22 5.89
CA HIS A 266 16.86 7.63 4.99
C HIS A 266 17.09 8.56 3.79
N ALA A 267 18.34 8.93 3.55
CA ALA A 267 18.68 9.80 2.44
C ALA A 267 18.51 9.05 1.12
N LEU A 268 17.40 9.31 0.43
CA LEU A 268 17.09 8.77 -0.90
C LEU A 268 17.09 9.92 -1.92
N PRO A 269 18.26 10.51 -2.24
CA PRO A 269 18.37 11.71 -3.07
C PRO A 269 18.02 11.45 -4.55
N ASP A 270 18.20 10.21 -5.02
CA ASP A 270 17.88 9.84 -6.40
C ASP A 270 16.39 9.48 -6.58
N PHE A 271 15.69 9.15 -5.49
CA PHE A 271 14.31 8.67 -5.50
C PHE A 271 13.32 9.83 -5.68
N ARG A 272 12.97 10.10 -6.94
CA ARG A 272 12.26 11.31 -7.37
C ARG A 272 10.75 11.12 -7.50
N THR A 273 10.30 9.94 -7.95
CA THR A 273 8.90 9.67 -8.26
C THR A 273 8.42 8.47 -7.46
N VAL A 274 7.41 8.72 -6.62
CA VAL A 274 6.79 7.71 -5.75
C VAL A 274 5.38 7.47 -6.25
N ILE A 275 5.11 6.26 -6.73
CA ILE A 275 3.76 5.92 -7.19
C ILE A 275 3.16 5.02 -6.13
N VAL A 276 1.96 5.38 -5.67
CA VAL A 276 1.17 4.55 -4.76
C VAL A 276 -0.07 4.06 -5.51
N GLY A 277 -0.51 2.86 -5.19
CA GLY A 277 -1.66 2.24 -5.83
C GLY A 277 -1.97 0.90 -5.19
N GLY A 278 -3.07 0.27 -5.61
CA GLY A 278 -3.55 -0.99 -5.06
C GLY A 278 -4.37 -0.83 -3.77
N ASP A 279 -4.01 0.09 -2.86
CA ASP A 279 -4.76 0.41 -1.64
C ASP A 279 -5.05 1.90 -1.45
N ALA A 280 -5.94 2.23 -0.51
CA ALA A 280 -6.12 3.60 -0.07
C ALA A 280 -4.80 4.14 0.52
N CYS A 281 -4.38 5.32 0.09
CA CYS A 281 -3.17 5.97 0.60
C CYS A 281 -3.53 6.88 1.77
N PRO A 282 -2.98 6.66 2.98
CA PRO A 282 -3.18 7.55 4.11
C PRO A 282 -2.55 8.93 3.87
N PRO A 283 -3.20 10.05 4.28
CA PRO A 283 -2.64 11.40 4.20
C PRO A 283 -1.26 11.55 4.87
N GLU A 284 -0.96 10.72 5.87
CA GLU A 284 0.32 10.69 6.60
C GLU A 284 1.46 10.28 5.67
N LEU A 285 1.24 9.31 4.78
CA LEU A 285 2.25 8.91 3.80
C LEU A 285 2.50 10.01 2.77
N VAL A 286 1.46 10.76 2.39
CA VAL A 286 1.62 11.93 1.51
C VAL A 286 2.44 13.01 2.20
N ARG A 287 2.16 13.31 3.47
CA ARG A 287 2.95 14.25 4.28
C ARG A 287 4.43 13.87 4.34
N THR A 288 4.74 12.57 4.45
CA THR A 288 6.11 12.08 4.53
C THR A 288 6.83 12.03 3.16
N TRP A 289 6.15 11.55 2.12
CA TRP A 289 6.80 11.16 0.87
C TRP A 289 6.61 12.12 -0.30
N ALA A 290 5.57 12.96 -0.28
CA ALA A 290 5.37 13.96 -1.32
C ALA A 290 6.38 15.12 -1.28
N PRO A 291 6.82 15.66 -0.13
CA PRO A 291 7.79 16.76 -0.12
C PRO A 291 9.09 16.41 -0.84
N GLY A 292 9.50 17.26 -1.78
CA GLY A 292 10.71 17.09 -2.58
C GLY A 292 10.65 15.97 -3.63
N ARG A 293 9.48 15.35 -3.82
CA ARG A 293 9.27 14.24 -4.77
C ARG A 293 7.98 14.44 -5.56
N ARG A 294 7.87 13.75 -6.69
CA ARG A 294 6.62 13.59 -7.43
C ARG A 294 5.89 12.37 -6.89
N MET A 295 4.95 12.56 -5.99
CA MET A 295 4.12 11.46 -5.48
C MET A 295 2.80 11.39 -6.25
N ILE A 296 2.44 10.24 -6.81
CA ILE A 296 1.22 10.06 -7.62
C ILE A 296 0.39 8.91 -7.07
N ASN A 297 -0.90 9.13 -6.84
CA ASN A 297 -1.85 8.06 -6.56
C ASN A 297 -2.40 7.50 -7.87
N SER A 298 -2.25 6.20 -8.10
CA SER A 298 -2.70 5.51 -9.31
C SER A 298 -3.74 4.46 -8.95
N TYR A 299 -4.82 4.43 -9.72
CA TYR A 299 -5.95 3.54 -9.50
C TYR A 299 -6.32 2.84 -10.81
N GLY A 300 -6.53 1.53 -10.74
CA GLY A 300 -7.11 0.79 -11.85
C GLY A 300 -7.38 -0.66 -11.47
N PRO A 301 -8.42 -1.27 -12.06
CA PRO A 301 -8.59 -2.72 -12.04
C PRO A 301 -7.74 -3.36 -13.15
N THR A 302 -7.37 -4.63 -12.97
CA THR A 302 -6.66 -5.42 -14.00
C THR A 302 -7.43 -5.50 -15.32
N GLU A 303 -8.76 -5.48 -15.25
CA GLU A 303 -9.66 -5.46 -16.41
C GLU A 303 -9.56 -4.19 -17.28
N PHE A 304 -8.88 -3.15 -16.79
CA PHE A 304 -8.54 -1.94 -17.54
C PHE A 304 -7.02 -1.71 -17.60
N THR A 305 -6.22 -2.77 -17.73
CA THR A 305 -4.76 -2.67 -17.96
C THR A 305 -4.04 -1.81 -16.91
N VAL A 306 -3.92 -2.34 -15.69
CA VAL A 306 -3.18 -1.77 -14.55
C VAL A 306 -3.74 -0.47 -13.97
N VAL A 307 -3.83 0.61 -14.75
CA VAL A 307 -4.24 1.94 -14.27
C VAL A 307 -5.31 2.54 -15.19
N ALA A 308 -6.41 2.96 -14.59
CA ALA A 308 -7.51 3.65 -15.26
C ALA A 308 -7.53 5.16 -14.96
N THR A 309 -7.11 5.56 -13.76
CA THR A 309 -7.03 6.96 -13.33
C THR A 309 -5.78 7.21 -12.49
N TRP A 310 -5.31 8.44 -12.47
CA TRP A 310 -4.26 8.89 -11.56
C TRP A 310 -4.46 10.32 -11.11
N SER A 311 -3.96 10.64 -9.91
CA SER A 311 -3.95 12.00 -9.37
C SER A 311 -2.92 12.87 -10.08
N ASP A 312 -3.10 14.18 -10.00
CA ASP A 312 -1.98 15.12 -10.10
C ASP A 312 -0.94 14.82 -8.98
N PRO A 313 0.30 15.38 -9.05
CA PRO A 313 1.26 15.28 -7.95
C PRO A 313 0.62 15.63 -6.61
N LEU A 314 0.59 14.64 -5.71
CA LEU A 314 -0.05 14.77 -4.42
C LEU A 314 0.64 15.86 -3.61
N VAL A 315 -0.18 16.67 -2.93
CA VAL A 315 0.27 17.65 -1.96
C VAL A 315 -0.26 17.25 -0.57
N PRO A 316 0.53 17.50 0.49
CA PRO A 316 0.03 17.35 1.86
C PRO A 316 -1.24 18.18 2.12
N GLY A 317 -2.20 17.64 2.87
CA GLY A 317 -3.35 18.41 3.38
C GLY A 317 -4.76 17.88 3.05
N GLY A 318 -4.88 16.72 2.39
CA GLY A 318 -6.20 16.15 2.06
C GLY A 318 -6.18 14.63 1.83
N THR A 319 -7.36 14.07 1.58
CA THR A 319 -7.49 12.65 1.17
C THR A 319 -6.99 12.52 -0.26
N PRO A 320 -6.04 11.61 -0.56
CA PRO A 320 -5.50 11.47 -1.90
C PRO A 320 -6.58 11.04 -2.90
N PRO A 321 -6.88 11.83 -3.95
CA PRO A 321 -7.85 11.44 -4.96
C PRO A 321 -7.30 10.27 -5.78
N ILE A 322 -8.18 9.49 -6.40
CA ILE A 322 -7.79 8.56 -7.47
C ILE A 322 -7.63 9.27 -8.82
N GLY A 323 -8.01 10.55 -8.87
CA GLY A 323 -7.62 11.52 -9.89
C GLY A 323 -8.45 11.47 -11.16
N ARG A 324 -7.81 11.71 -12.31
CA ARG A 324 -8.48 11.81 -13.63
C ARG A 324 -8.17 10.60 -14.50
N PRO A 325 -9.03 10.27 -15.48
CA PRO A 325 -8.76 9.22 -16.46
C PRO A 325 -7.46 9.45 -17.23
N LEU A 326 -6.86 8.35 -17.69
CA LEU A 326 -5.77 8.40 -18.65
C LEU A 326 -6.19 9.16 -19.94
N PRO A 327 -5.25 9.74 -20.71
CA PRO A 327 -5.58 10.52 -21.90
C PRO A 327 -6.50 9.84 -22.93
N GLU A 328 -6.35 8.53 -23.15
CA GLU A 328 -7.21 7.75 -24.08
C GLU A 328 -8.36 7.02 -23.37
N ALA A 329 -8.53 7.24 -22.07
CA ALA A 329 -9.58 6.63 -21.26
C ALA A 329 -10.70 7.63 -20.97
N THR A 330 -11.90 7.10 -20.74
CA THR A 330 -13.01 7.89 -20.21
C THR A 330 -13.58 7.18 -18.98
N ALA A 331 -13.84 7.96 -17.94
CA ALA A 331 -14.55 7.50 -16.74
C ALA A 331 -15.95 8.10 -16.67
N TYR A 332 -16.92 7.25 -16.35
CA TYR A 332 -18.29 7.61 -16.05
C TYR A 332 -18.60 7.30 -14.59
N VAL A 333 -19.34 8.19 -13.93
CA VAL A 333 -19.86 7.98 -12.57
C VAL A 333 -21.37 7.82 -12.72
N LEU A 334 -21.85 6.59 -12.54
CA LEU A 334 -23.21 6.20 -12.92
C LEU A 334 -24.00 5.62 -11.75
N ASP A 335 -25.32 5.83 -11.76
CA ASP A 335 -26.26 5.13 -10.90
C ASP A 335 -26.65 3.74 -11.44
N ASP A 336 -27.48 3.01 -10.70
CA ASP A 336 -27.95 1.66 -11.07
C ASP A 336 -28.74 1.60 -12.39
N ALA A 337 -29.24 2.75 -12.88
CA ALA A 337 -29.95 2.87 -14.14
C ALA A 337 -29.03 3.34 -15.29
N LEU A 338 -27.71 3.33 -15.09
CA LEU A 338 -26.69 3.85 -16.01
C LEU A 338 -26.92 5.33 -16.36
N ARG A 339 -27.35 6.14 -15.38
CA ARG A 339 -27.47 7.60 -15.53
C ARG A 339 -26.34 8.30 -14.78
N PRO A 340 -25.88 9.46 -15.24
CA PRO A 340 -24.82 10.21 -14.57
C PRO A 340 -25.21 10.60 -13.13
N ALA A 341 -24.28 10.48 -12.19
CA ALA A 341 -24.46 10.83 -10.79
C ALA A 341 -23.22 11.55 -10.21
N GLU A 342 -23.42 12.36 -9.16
CA GLU A 342 -22.32 13.00 -8.43
C GLU A 342 -21.52 12.00 -7.58
N ILE A 343 -22.24 11.04 -6.99
CA ILE A 343 -21.72 9.86 -6.31
C ILE A 343 -22.36 8.64 -6.97
N GLY A 344 -21.55 7.71 -7.44
CA GLY A 344 -22.04 6.54 -8.18
C GLY A 344 -20.95 5.53 -8.44
N GLU A 345 -21.32 4.44 -9.09
CA GLU A 345 -20.37 3.41 -9.50
C GLU A 345 -19.52 3.90 -10.66
N LEU A 346 -18.22 3.60 -10.62
CA LEU A 346 -17.25 3.96 -11.63
C LEU A 346 -17.30 2.96 -12.79
N TYR A 347 -17.45 3.48 -14.00
CA TYR A 347 -17.30 2.75 -15.26
C TYR A 347 -16.16 3.36 -16.06
N VAL A 348 -15.34 2.52 -16.69
CA VAL A 348 -14.19 2.95 -17.49
C VAL A 348 -14.25 2.39 -18.90
N THR A 349 -13.93 3.21 -19.89
CA THR A 349 -13.93 2.85 -21.32
C THR A 349 -12.68 3.38 -22.01
N GLY A 350 -12.29 2.77 -23.12
CA GLY A 350 -11.10 3.13 -23.89
C GLY A 350 -10.22 1.93 -24.27
N PRO A 351 -9.07 2.18 -24.93
CA PRO A 351 -8.16 1.14 -25.42
C PRO A 351 -7.60 0.22 -24.32
N GLY A 352 -7.59 0.69 -23.06
CA GLY A 352 -7.13 -0.06 -21.90
C GLY A 352 -8.03 -1.23 -21.49
N LEU A 353 -9.23 -1.37 -22.08
CA LEU A 353 -10.11 -2.50 -21.78
C LEU A 353 -9.46 -3.83 -22.15
N ALA A 354 -9.39 -4.73 -21.18
CA ALA A 354 -9.09 -6.12 -21.41
C ALA A 354 -10.11 -6.74 -22.38
N ARG A 355 -9.71 -7.84 -23.05
CA ARG A 355 -10.62 -8.60 -23.91
C ARG A 355 -11.82 -9.13 -23.12
N GLY A 356 -11.55 -9.56 -21.88
CA GLY A 356 -12.50 -10.17 -20.95
C GLY A 356 -11.82 -11.17 -20.03
N TYR A 357 -12.62 -12.05 -19.45
CA TYR A 357 -12.13 -13.16 -18.63
C TYR A 357 -11.99 -14.44 -19.46
N LEU A 358 -10.87 -15.14 -19.30
CA LEU A 358 -10.55 -16.39 -19.99
C LEU A 358 -11.68 -17.41 -19.78
N ASP A 359 -12.28 -17.88 -20.87
CA ASP A 359 -13.35 -18.88 -20.89
C ASP A 359 -14.56 -18.58 -19.96
N ARG A 360 -14.79 -17.31 -19.60
CA ARG A 360 -15.97 -16.88 -18.81
C ARG A 360 -16.80 -15.82 -19.56
N PRO A 361 -17.49 -16.18 -20.67
CA PRO A 361 -18.27 -15.22 -21.45
C PRO A 361 -19.41 -14.58 -20.66
N GLY A 362 -20.09 -15.34 -19.78
CA GLY A 362 -21.17 -14.80 -18.93
C GLY A 362 -20.68 -13.73 -17.95
N LEU A 363 -19.59 -14.02 -17.22
CA LEU A 363 -18.97 -13.05 -16.31
C LEU A 363 -18.44 -11.84 -17.08
N THR A 364 -17.83 -12.07 -18.24
CA THR A 364 -17.35 -11.00 -19.12
C THR A 364 -18.51 -10.09 -19.52
N ALA A 365 -19.62 -10.63 -20.01
CA ALA A 365 -20.78 -9.84 -20.41
C ALA A 365 -21.44 -9.07 -19.24
N SER A 366 -21.33 -9.56 -18.01
CA SER A 366 -21.86 -8.85 -16.83
C SER A 366 -20.99 -7.69 -16.34
N ARG A 367 -19.71 -7.63 -16.74
CA ARG A 367 -18.75 -6.61 -16.27
C ARG A 367 -18.25 -5.71 -17.40
N PHE A 368 -18.00 -6.25 -18.58
CA PHE A 368 -17.67 -5.53 -19.82
C PHE A 368 -18.95 -5.29 -20.61
N VAL A 369 -19.76 -4.34 -20.12
CA VAL A 369 -21.08 -4.04 -20.65
C VAL A 369 -20.99 -3.13 -21.89
N ALA A 370 -22.08 -3.03 -22.64
CA ALA A 370 -22.18 -2.06 -23.74
C ALA A 370 -22.10 -0.63 -23.19
N ASP A 371 -21.37 0.23 -23.88
CA ASP A 371 -21.25 1.65 -23.53
C ASP A 371 -22.33 2.47 -24.27
N PRO A 372 -23.36 3.00 -23.58
CA PRO A 372 -24.42 3.77 -24.22
C PRO A 372 -24.01 5.22 -24.53
N PHE A 373 -22.83 5.66 -24.10
CA PHE A 373 -22.31 7.02 -24.29
C PHE A 373 -21.26 7.10 -25.39
N GLY A 374 -20.60 5.97 -25.68
CA GLY A 374 -19.57 5.83 -26.69
C GLY A 374 -20.09 5.62 -28.12
N ALA A 375 -19.14 5.33 -29.02
CA ALA A 375 -19.45 4.98 -30.41
C ALA A 375 -20.22 3.64 -30.51
N PRO A 376 -20.97 3.38 -31.60
CA PRO A 376 -21.64 2.10 -31.79
C PRO A 376 -20.69 0.90 -31.64
N GLY A 377 -21.03 -0.02 -30.73
CA GLY A 377 -20.21 -1.19 -30.42
C GLY A 377 -19.13 -0.96 -29.35
N ALA A 378 -19.02 0.26 -28.80
CA ALA A 378 -18.17 0.53 -27.64
C ALA A 378 -18.63 -0.28 -26.41
N ARG A 379 -17.67 -0.57 -25.54
CA ARG A 379 -17.86 -1.30 -24.29
C ARG A 379 -17.28 -0.48 -23.15
N MET A 380 -17.81 -0.65 -21.95
CA MET A 380 -17.27 -0.08 -20.72
C MET A 380 -17.14 -1.17 -19.66
N TYR A 381 -16.17 -1.04 -18.77
CA TYR A 381 -15.97 -1.95 -17.65
C TYR A 381 -16.58 -1.38 -16.38
N ARG A 382 -17.47 -2.17 -15.77
CA ARG A 382 -18.13 -1.93 -14.48
C ARG A 382 -17.21 -2.32 -13.33
N THR A 383 -16.62 -1.33 -12.64
CA THR A 383 -15.53 -1.58 -11.66
C THR A 383 -15.99 -2.16 -10.31
N GLY A 384 -17.25 -1.95 -9.93
CA GLY A 384 -17.76 -2.21 -8.58
C GLY A 384 -17.31 -1.18 -7.53
N ASP A 385 -16.57 -0.14 -7.93
CA ASP A 385 -16.08 0.91 -7.03
C ASP A 385 -17.02 2.12 -7.07
N VAL A 386 -17.40 2.64 -5.90
CA VAL A 386 -18.19 3.87 -5.76
C VAL A 386 -17.25 5.04 -5.60
N VAL A 387 -17.46 6.07 -6.40
CA VAL A 387 -16.63 7.26 -6.45
C VAL A 387 -17.48 8.52 -6.40
N ARG A 388 -16.85 9.63 -6.05
CA ARG A 388 -17.42 10.97 -6.10
C ARG A 388 -16.53 11.88 -6.95
N ARG A 389 -17.13 12.83 -7.66
CA ARG A 389 -16.39 13.92 -8.33
C ARG A 389 -16.10 15.06 -7.36
N THR A 390 -14.86 15.51 -7.34
CA THR A 390 -14.45 16.71 -6.59
C THR A 390 -14.82 17.97 -7.37
N THR A 391 -14.76 19.12 -6.70
CA THR A 391 -14.89 20.44 -7.34
C THR A 391 -13.77 20.73 -8.36
N THR A 392 -12.62 20.06 -8.23
CA THR A 392 -11.49 20.13 -9.17
C THR A 392 -11.63 19.17 -10.36
N GLY A 393 -12.72 18.40 -10.42
CA GLY A 393 -12.99 17.44 -11.49
C GLY A 393 -12.19 16.14 -11.38
N GLU A 394 -11.50 15.91 -10.25
CA GLU A 394 -10.88 14.62 -9.92
C GLU A 394 -11.91 13.65 -9.34
N LEU A 395 -11.55 12.38 -9.32
CA LEU A 395 -12.34 11.33 -8.69
C LEU A 395 -11.76 11.00 -7.32
N GLU A 396 -12.63 10.91 -6.32
CA GLU A 396 -12.35 10.38 -5.00
C GLU A 396 -13.00 9.02 -4.83
N PHE A 397 -12.25 8.08 -4.28
CA PHE A 397 -12.79 6.78 -3.90
C PHE A 397 -13.65 6.91 -2.64
N VAL A 398 -14.89 6.42 -2.70
CA VAL A 398 -15.84 6.45 -1.57
C VAL A 398 -15.93 5.08 -0.91
N GLY A 399 -15.97 4.01 -1.72
CA GLY A 399 -16.14 2.65 -1.21
C GLY A 399 -16.44 1.65 -2.31
N ARG A 400 -17.00 0.50 -1.95
CA ARG A 400 -17.39 -0.55 -2.89
C ARG A 400 -18.90 -0.63 -3.00
N ALA A 401 -19.40 -0.85 -4.22
CA ALA A 401 -20.79 -1.19 -4.48
C ALA A 401 -21.05 -2.69 -4.24
N ASP A 402 -19.99 -3.50 -4.25
CA ASP A 402 -20.04 -4.92 -3.91
C ASP A 402 -19.23 -5.23 -2.63
N HIS A 403 -19.02 -6.52 -2.35
CA HIS A 403 -18.51 -6.99 -1.06
C HIS A 403 -16.99 -7.22 -1.08
N GLN A 404 -16.28 -6.87 -2.15
CA GLN A 404 -14.83 -7.00 -2.19
C GLN A 404 -14.17 -6.09 -1.14
N VAL A 405 -13.07 -6.55 -0.56
CA VAL A 405 -12.34 -5.83 0.48
C VAL A 405 -10.86 -5.71 0.12
N LYS A 406 -10.22 -4.65 0.57
CA LYS A 406 -8.76 -4.51 0.51
C LYS A 406 -8.14 -4.86 1.86
N ILE A 407 -7.20 -5.79 1.86
CA ILE A 407 -6.43 -6.23 3.04
C ILE A 407 -4.96 -6.25 2.65
N ARG A 408 -4.13 -5.48 3.38
CA ARG A 408 -2.67 -5.42 3.17
C ARG A 408 -2.26 -5.08 1.72
N GLY A 409 -3.00 -4.21 1.04
CA GLY A 409 -2.73 -3.86 -0.36
C GLY A 409 -3.26 -4.85 -1.41
N PHE A 410 -3.91 -5.94 -0.99
CA PHE A 410 -4.50 -6.91 -1.90
C PHE A 410 -6.01 -6.73 -1.99
N ARG A 411 -6.53 -6.71 -3.22
CA ARG A 411 -7.97 -6.79 -3.50
C ARG A 411 -8.39 -8.24 -3.33
N ILE A 412 -9.24 -8.48 -2.34
CA ILE A 412 -9.73 -9.80 -1.96
C ILE A 412 -11.22 -9.85 -2.23
N GLU A 413 -11.66 -10.93 -2.85
CA GLU A 413 -13.06 -11.31 -2.87
C GLU A 413 -13.35 -12.26 -1.69
N PRO A 414 -14.13 -11.84 -0.68
CA PRO A 414 -14.54 -12.74 0.40
C PRO A 414 -15.20 -14.02 -0.09
N GLY A 415 -15.94 -13.96 -1.19
CA GLY A 415 -16.55 -15.11 -1.86
C GLY A 415 -15.57 -16.23 -2.24
N GLU A 416 -14.29 -15.96 -2.51
CA GLU A 416 -13.25 -16.99 -2.74
C GLU A 416 -12.98 -17.83 -1.51
N ILE A 417 -12.99 -17.17 -0.37
CA ILE A 417 -12.82 -17.81 0.91
C ILE A 417 -14.12 -18.54 1.28
N GLU A 418 -15.28 -17.91 1.09
CA GLU A 418 -16.60 -18.52 1.34
C GLU A 418 -16.80 -19.82 0.54
N ALA A 419 -16.51 -19.80 -0.78
CA ALA A 419 -16.65 -20.97 -1.65
C ALA A 419 -15.71 -22.11 -1.23
N LEU A 420 -14.48 -21.78 -0.81
CA LEU A 420 -13.53 -22.74 -0.30
C LEU A 420 -14.01 -23.38 1.00
N LEU A 421 -14.57 -22.59 1.92
CA LEU A 421 -15.14 -23.08 3.17
C LEU A 421 -16.38 -23.93 2.95
N LEU A 422 -17.28 -23.51 2.06
CA LEU A 422 -18.47 -24.27 1.65
C LEU A 422 -18.15 -25.62 1.01
N ALA A 423 -16.96 -25.76 0.41
CA ALA A 423 -16.51 -27.02 -0.17
C ALA A 423 -16.01 -28.04 0.89
N GLN A 424 -15.90 -27.64 2.16
CA GLN A 424 -15.47 -28.53 3.25
C GLN A 424 -16.66 -29.28 3.84
N ASP A 425 -16.44 -30.55 4.22
CA ASP A 425 -17.44 -31.36 4.90
C ASP A 425 -17.86 -30.72 6.23
N GLY A 426 -19.17 -30.64 6.46
CA GLY A 426 -19.74 -30.06 7.68
C GLY A 426 -19.97 -28.55 7.63
N VAL A 427 -19.77 -27.88 6.49
CA VAL A 427 -20.13 -26.46 6.28
C VAL A 427 -21.37 -26.36 5.40
N ARG A 428 -22.45 -25.75 5.91
CA ARG A 428 -23.71 -25.53 5.16
C ARG A 428 -23.82 -24.13 4.59
N GLU A 429 -23.35 -23.14 5.33
CA GLU A 429 -23.34 -21.73 4.94
C GLU A 429 -22.00 -21.13 5.38
N ALA A 430 -21.41 -20.24 4.58
CA ALA A 430 -20.22 -19.49 4.97
C ALA A 430 -20.32 -18.05 4.47
N VAL A 431 -19.83 -17.12 5.27
CA VAL A 431 -19.79 -15.68 4.99
C VAL A 431 -18.46 -15.15 5.46
N VAL A 432 -17.79 -14.35 4.64
CA VAL A 432 -16.52 -13.72 5.00
C VAL A 432 -16.69 -12.22 4.92
N VAL A 433 -16.21 -11.52 5.94
CA VAL A 433 -16.23 -10.06 6.06
C VAL A 433 -14.87 -9.56 6.49
N ALA A 434 -14.54 -8.32 6.13
CA ALA A 434 -13.46 -7.61 6.79
C ALA A 434 -14.01 -6.90 8.02
N ARG A 435 -13.40 -7.11 9.18
CA ARG A 435 -13.62 -6.31 10.38
C ARG A 435 -12.39 -5.46 10.67
N GLU A 436 -12.63 -4.29 11.25
CA GLU A 436 -11.59 -3.35 11.61
C GLU A 436 -11.81 -2.91 13.05
N ASP A 437 -10.89 -3.31 13.94
CA ASP A 437 -10.81 -2.85 15.32
C ASP A 437 -9.66 -1.82 15.45
N ARG A 438 -8.45 -2.28 15.73
CA ARG A 438 -7.16 -1.60 15.55
C ARG A 438 -6.49 -2.01 14.24
N VAL A 439 -6.84 -3.18 13.70
CA VAL A 439 -6.25 -3.75 12.49
C VAL A 439 -7.36 -4.33 11.61
N LYS A 440 -7.30 -4.08 10.31
CA LYS A 440 -8.26 -4.66 9.37
C LYS A 440 -7.93 -6.13 9.11
N ARG A 441 -8.86 -7.03 9.44
CA ARG A 441 -8.72 -8.50 9.37
C ARG A 441 -9.90 -9.15 8.67
N LEU A 442 -9.65 -10.28 8.02
CA LEU A 442 -10.72 -11.15 7.51
C LEU A 442 -11.28 -12.02 8.63
N VAL A 443 -12.60 -12.12 8.69
CA VAL A 443 -13.33 -13.02 9.58
C VAL A 443 -14.29 -13.85 8.74
N ALA A 444 -14.21 -15.17 8.89
CA ALA A 444 -15.20 -16.09 8.34
C ALA A 444 -16.22 -16.48 9.42
N TYR A 445 -17.49 -16.48 9.06
CA TYR A 445 -18.57 -17.07 9.82
C TYR A 445 -19.09 -18.26 9.03
N PHE A 446 -19.46 -19.34 9.71
CA PHE A 446 -20.06 -20.48 9.03
C PHE A 446 -21.14 -21.14 9.87
N ALA A 447 -22.12 -21.75 9.23
CA ALA A 447 -23.13 -22.57 9.91
C ALA A 447 -22.92 -24.04 9.56
N GLY A 448 -22.78 -24.89 10.57
CA GLY A 448 -22.44 -26.31 10.39
C GLY A 448 -21.76 -26.92 11.62
N ASP A 449 -21.29 -28.16 11.46
CA ASP A 449 -20.60 -28.96 12.47
C ASP A 449 -19.11 -29.17 12.15
N ALA A 450 -18.60 -28.53 11.10
CA ALA A 450 -17.18 -28.51 10.77
C ALA A 450 -16.33 -27.91 11.91
N ASP A 451 -15.12 -28.43 12.06
CA ASP A 451 -14.12 -27.92 13.01
C ASP A 451 -13.45 -26.65 12.44
N PRO A 452 -13.57 -25.47 13.10
CA PRO A 452 -12.94 -24.23 12.63
C PRO A 452 -11.44 -24.36 12.37
N ALA A 453 -10.71 -25.18 13.14
CA ALA A 453 -9.26 -25.37 12.96
C ALA A 453 -8.94 -26.06 11.63
N ARG A 454 -9.74 -27.06 11.25
CA ARG A 454 -9.62 -27.73 9.94
C ARG A 454 -9.95 -26.80 8.79
N LEU A 455 -10.96 -25.96 8.95
CA LEU A 455 -11.33 -24.95 7.96
C LEU A 455 -10.20 -23.94 7.72
N ARG A 456 -9.53 -23.49 8.79
CA ARG A 456 -8.37 -22.58 8.68
C ARG A 456 -7.20 -23.25 7.97
N ALA A 457 -6.89 -24.51 8.31
CA ALA A 457 -5.85 -25.29 7.64
C ALA A 457 -6.15 -25.45 6.13
N ALA A 458 -7.37 -25.83 5.78
CA ALA A 458 -7.80 -25.96 4.39
C ALA A 458 -7.73 -24.63 3.62
N ALA A 459 -7.99 -23.50 4.29
CA ALA A 459 -7.79 -22.18 3.70
C ALA A 459 -6.30 -21.87 3.48
N ALA A 460 -5.45 -22.15 4.45
CA ALA A 460 -4.00 -21.91 4.37
C ALA A 460 -3.30 -22.76 3.29
N ASP A 461 -3.78 -23.98 3.03
CA ASP A 461 -3.23 -24.86 2.00
C ASP A 461 -3.49 -24.35 0.57
N ARG A 462 -4.58 -23.59 0.38
CA ARG A 462 -5.13 -23.25 -0.96
C ARG A 462 -5.08 -21.77 -1.28
N LEU A 463 -5.04 -20.92 -0.25
CA LEU A 463 -5.10 -19.47 -0.38
C LEU A 463 -3.76 -18.84 0.03
N PRO A 464 -3.38 -17.70 -0.58
CA PRO A 464 -2.27 -16.90 -0.09
C PRO A 464 -2.50 -16.47 1.37
N PRO A 465 -1.43 -16.29 2.18
CA PRO A 465 -1.56 -15.97 3.61
C PRO A 465 -2.44 -14.75 3.93
N TYR A 466 -2.49 -13.74 3.05
CA TYR A 466 -3.31 -12.56 3.25
C TYR A 466 -4.82 -12.78 3.04
N MET A 467 -5.23 -13.92 2.46
CA MET A 467 -6.64 -14.32 2.28
C MET A 467 -7.13 -15.29 3.35
N VAL A 468 -6.26 -15.83 4.20
CA VAL A 468 -6.65 -16.73 5.28
C VAL A 468 -7.35 -15.91 6.38
N PRO A 469 -8.60 -16.24 6.77
CA PRO A 469 -9.29 -15.52 7.84
C PRO A 469 -8.56 -15.62 9.17
N ALA A 470 -8.40 -14.47 9.83
CA ALA A 470 -7.85 -14.39 11.18
C ALA A 470 -8.76 -15.08 12.20
N ALA A 471 -10.07 -15.11 11.96
CA ALA A 471 -11.05 -15.84 12.76
C ALA A 471 -12.02 -16.64 11.89
N ILE A 472 -12.39 -17.84 12.35
CA ILE A 472 -13.42 -18.70 11.76
C ILE A 472 -14.44 -19.04 12.86
N VAL A 473 -15.62 -18.42 12.79
CA VAL A 473 -16.61 -18.40 13.87
C VAL A 473 -17.81 -19.28 13.50
N PRO A 474 -18.11 -20.35 14.26
CA PRO A 474 -19.31 -21.14 14.05
C PRO A 474 -20.54 -20.38 14.52
N LEU A 475 -21.60 -20.41 13.73
CA LEU A 475 -22.92 -19.90 14.04
C LEU A 475 -23.95 -21.03 13.94
N GLU A 476 -24.96 -21.02 14.81
CA GLU A 476 -26.08 -21.96 14.70
C GLU A 476 -26.86 -21.74 13.38
N ARG A 477 -27.00 -20.48 12.97
CA ARG A 477 -27.58 -20.03 11.70
C ARG A 477 -27.07 -18.64 11.34
N MET A 478 -27.09 -18.31 10.05
CA MET A 478 -26.76 -16.95 9.60
C MET A 478 -27.86 -15.95 10.02
N PRO A 479 -27.48 -14.75 10.51
CA PRO A 479 -28.45 -13.70 10.80
C PRO A 479 -29.06 -13.19 9.49
N LEU A 480 -30.38 -13.08 9.45
CA LEU A 480 -31.12 -12.60 8.29
C LEU A 480 -31.92 -11.34 8.66
N THR A 481 -31.96 -10.39 7.73
CA THR A 481 -32.86 -9.23 7.76
C THR A 481 -34.31 -9.68 7.69
N HIS A 482 -35.25 -8.77 7.99
CA HIS A 482 -36.69 -8.99 7.83
C HIS A 482 -37.13 -9.35 6.39
N HIS A 483 -36.26 -9.13 5.40
CA HIS A 483 -36.45 -9.52 4.00
C HIS A 483 -35.81 -10.88 3.63
N GLY A 484 -35.27 -11.62 4.62
CA GLY A 484 -34.65 -12.93 4.40
C GLY A 484 -33.27 -12.90 3.73
N LYS A 485 -32.64 -11.72 3.61
CA LYS A 485 -31.24 -11.58 3.17
C LYS A 485 -30.31 -11.60 4.38
N LEU A 486 -29.09 -12.11 4.21
CA LEU A 486 -28.03 -12.04 5.22
C LEU A 486 -27.84 -10.62 5.77
N ASP A 487 -27.90 -10.51 7.08
CA ASP A 487 -27.66 -9.28 7.84
C ASP A 487 -26.22 -9.28 8.36
N ARG A 488 -25.33 -8.57 7.64
CA ARG A 488 -23.90 -8.53 7.97
C ARG A 488 -23.61 -7.72 9.23
N ASP A 489 -24.43 -6.71 9.50
CA ASP A 489 -24.28 -5.84 10.67
C ASP A 489 -24.67 -6.59 11.95
N ALA A 490 -25.55 -7.59 11.84
CA ALA A 490 -25.92 -8.49 12.92
C ALA A 490 -24.96 -9.68 13.13
N LEU A 491 -23.88 -9.81 12.36
CA LEU A 491 -22.86 -10.82 12.63
C LEU A 491 -22.18 -10.51 13.97
N PRO A 492 -21.98 -11.51 14.86
CA PRO A 492 -21.36 -11.27 16.16
C PRO A 492 -19.90 -10.85 16.01
N GLU A 493 -19.37 -10.14 16.99
CA GLU A 493 -17.93 -9.93 17.10
C GLU A 493 -17.23 -11.26 17.40
N PRO A 494 -16.07 -11.56 16.77
CA PRO A 494 -15.34 -12.78 17.07
C PRO A 494 -14.84 -12.76 18.50
N ASP A 495 -15.00 -13.90 19.19
CA ASP A 495 -14.26 -14.14 20.41
C ASP A 495 -12.80 -14.40 20.05
N TRP A 496 -12.01 -13.33 20.00
CA TRP A 496 -10.59 -13.40 19.68
C TRP A 496 -9.82 -14.30 20.65
N GLN A 497 -10.25 -14.43 21.91
CA GLN A 497 -9.68 -15.40 22.85
C GLN A 497 -9.96 -16.83 22.37
N ALA A 498 -11.21 -17.19 22.09
CA ALA A 498 -11.55 -18.55 21.63
C ALA A 498 -10.86 -18.91 20.29
N GLN A 499 -10.65 -17.94 19.41
CA GLN A 499 -9.99 -18.12 18.11
C GLN A 499 -8.48 -18.37 18.21
N VAL A 500 -7.86 -17.87 19.28
CA VAL A 500 -6.45 -18.08 19.65
C VAL A 500 -6.27 -19.30 20.56
N GLN A 501 -7.28 -19.68 21.35
CA GLN A 501 -7.22 -20.80 22.30
C GLN A 501 -7.38 -22.18 21.65
N ALA A 502 -7.93 -22.28 20.43
CA ALA A 502 -8.21 -23.56 19.77
C ALA A 502 -6.95 -24.36 19.36
N ALA A 503 -5.79 -23.70 19.34
CA ALA A 503 -4.48 -24.31 19.35
C ALA A 503 -3.58 -23.27 20.01
N HIS A 504 -2.84 -23.62 21.06
CA HIS A 504 -1.48 -23.13 21.35
C HIS A 504 -1.08 -23.33 22.82
N LEU A 505 0.20 -23.61 23.03
CA LEU A 505 0.78 -23.83 24.35
C LEU A 505 0.87 -22.49 25.10
N PRO A 506 0.52 -22.45 26.40
CA PRO A 506 0.67 -21.23 27.18
C PRO A 506 2.16 -20.86 27.32
N PRO A 507 2.51 -19.58 27.46
CA PRO A 507 3.87 -19.14 27.74
C PRO A 507 4.52 -19.86 28.92
N ARG A 508 5.59 -20.61 28.65
CA ARG A 508 6.28 -21.48 29.62
C ARG A 508 7.43 -20.73 30.28
N THR A 509 8.21 -20.00 29.49
CA THR A 509 9.38 -19.25 29.98
C THR A 509 9.04 -17.79 30.29
N PRO A 510 9.85 -17.09 31.13
CA PRO A 510 9.70 -15.66 31.33
C PRO A 510 9.80 -14.84 30.03
N ALA A 511 10.65 -15.26 29.11
CA ALA A 511 10.78 -14.63 27.79
C ALA A 511 9.53 -14.83 26.94
N GLU A 512 8.98 -16.04 26.90
CA GLU A 512 7.71 -16.31 26.21
C GLU A 512 6.56 -15.48 26.79
N ARG A 513 6.50 -15.29 28.12
CA ARG A 513 5.47 -14.46 28.77
C ARG A 513 5.56 -12.99 28.38
N ALA A 514 6.76 -12.40 28.47
CA ALA A 514 6.96 -11.00 28.10
C ALA A 514 6.78 -10.76 26.59
N LEU A 515 7.12 -11.74 25.74
CA LEU A 515 6.81 -11.68 24.31
C LEU A 515 5.30 -11.73 24.04
N ALA A 516 4.56 -12.60 24.74
CA ALA A 516 3.10 -12.68 24.64
C ALA A 516 2.42 -11.37 25.03
N GLU A 517 2.87 -10.70 26.10
CA GLU A 517 2.38 -9.38 26.51
C GLU A 517 2.64 -8.32 25.42
N ILE A 518 3.86 -8.27 24.87
CA ILE A 518 4.21 -7.32 23.81
C ILE A 518 3.33 -7.52 22.58
N TRP A 519 3.14 -8.76 22.14
CA TRP A 519 2.28 -9.06 21.00
C TRP A 519 0.82 -8.76 21.29
N ALA A 520 0.34 -9.06 22.50
CA ALA A 520 -1.04 -8.80 22.89
C ALA A 520 -1.37 -7.31 22.79
N ASP A 521 -0.48 -6.45 23.26
CA ASP A 521 -0.63 -5.01 23.15
C ASP A 521 -0.60 -4.52 21.70
N VAL A 522 0.34 -5.02 20.91
CA VAL A 522 0.58 -4.56 19.53
C VAL A 522 -0.57 -4.98 18.63
N LEU A 523 -1.03 -6.21 18.77
CA LEU A 523 -2.09 -6.79 17.96
C LEU A 523 -3.49 -6.50 18.53
N GLY A 524 -3.59 -6.09 19.80
CA GLY A 524 -4.89 -5.93 20.47
C GLY A 524 -5.59 -7.26 20.74
N VAL A 525 -4.84 -8.36 20.85
CA VAL A 525 -5.36 -9.71 21.09
C VAL A 525 -4.85 -10.21 22.44
N PRO A 526 -5.69 -10.38 23.47
CA PRO A 526 -5.24 -10.86 24.77
C PRO A 526 -4.87 -12.36 24.75
N ASP A 527 -4.02 -12.78 25.69
CA ASP A 527 -3.68 -14.19 25.98
C ASP A 527 -3.12 -14.99 24.79
N ILE A 528 -2.08 -14.45 24.13
CA ILE A 528 -1.45 -15.09 22.96
C ILE A 528 -0.59 -16.30 23.37
N GLY A 529 -0.85 -17.45 22.74
CA GLY A 529 -0.06 -18.68 22.90
C GLY A 529 1.28 -18.67 22.15
N VAL A 530 2.24 -19.48 22.57
CA VAL A 530 3.64 -19.35 22.12
C VAL A 530 3.86 -19.72 20.65
N ASP A 531 3.00 -20.54 20.08
CA ASP A 531 3.02 -20.99 18.70
C ASP A 531 2.13 -20.16 17.77
N ALA A 532 1.49 -19.10 18.28
CA ALA A 532 0.72 -18.17 17.46
C ALA A 532 1.60 -17.50 16.41
N ASP A 533 1.12 -17.43 15.17
CA ASP A 533 1.79 -16.67 14.12
C ASP A 533 1.37 -15.19 14.17
N PHE A 534 2.36 -14.31 14.27
CA PHE A 534 2.15 -12.85 14.36
C PHE A 534 1.30 -12.30 13.22
N PHE A 535 1.51 -12.80 12.00
CA PHE A 535 0.86 -12.31 10.78
C PHE A 535 -0.51 -12.94 10.56
N GLU A 536 -0.75 -14.15 11.08
CA GLU A 536 -2.10 -14.74 11.08
C GLU A 536 -3.04 -14.00 12.04
N LEU A 537 -2.52 -13.46 13.14
CA LEU A 537 -3.25 -12.60 14.07
C LEU A 537 -3.49 -11.16 13.56
N GLY A 538 -3.25 -10.93 12.27
CA GLY A 538 -3.43 -9.62 11.65
C GLY A 538 -2.19 -8.73 11.69
N GLY A 539 -1.09 -9.16 12.31
CA GLY A 539 0.17 -8.41 12.31
C GLY A 539 0.63 -8.03 10.90
N ASP A 540 1.15 -6.83 10.74
CA ASP A 540 1.80 -6.36 9.54
C ASP A 540 3.22 -5.88 9.86
N SER A 541 3.90 -5.32 8.87
CA SER A 541 5.27 -4.85 9.02
C SER A 541 5.43 -3.68 9.99
N ILE A 542 4.42 -2.81 10.15
CA ILE A 542 4.45 -1.67 11.07
C ILE A 542 4.27 -2.18 12.50
N LEU A 543 3.30 -3.07 12.71
CA LEU A 543 3.07 -3.74 13.98
C LEU A 543 4.29 -4.59 14.35
N GLY A 544 4.91 -5.28 13.39
CA GLY A 544 6.14 -6.03 13.58
C GLY A 544 7.30 -5.15 14.04
N ALA A 545 7.48 -3.97 13.44
CA ALA A 545 8.48 -3.00 13.89
C ALA A 545 8.20 -2.46 15.31
N ARG A 546 6.93 -2.20 15.65
CA ARG A 546 6.50 -1.79 16.99
C ARG A 546 6.76 -2.89 18.03
N ALA A 547 6.43 -4.13 17.69
CA ALA A 547 6.72 -5.29 18.52
C ALA A 547 8.23 -5.41 18.74
N LEU A 548 9.03 -5.34 17.68
CA LEU A 548 10.49 -5.42 17.77
C LEU A 548 11.08 -4.32 18.66
N ALA A 549 10.63 -3.08 18.53
CA ALA A 549 11.10 -1.98 19.38
C ALA A 549 10.87 -2.27 20.87
N ARG A 550 9.68 -2.81 21.21
CA ARG A 550 9.34 -3.22 22.57
C ARG A 550 10.14 -4.44 23.04
N ILE A 551 10.38 -5.41 22.15
CA ILE A 551 11.23 -6.59 22.44
C ILE A 551 12.65 -6.14 22.75
N ARG A 552 13.25 -5.29 21.90
CA ARG A 552 14.58 -4.71 22.12
C ARG A 552 14.66 -4.00 23.47
N ALA A 553 13.66 -3.18 23.80
CA ALA A 553 13.59 -2.48 25.08
C ALA A 553 13.44 -3.42 26.28
N ARG A 554 12.62 -4.47 26.16
CA ARG A 554 12.31 -5.40 27.26
C ARG A 554 13.43 -6.39 27.56
N PHE A 555 14.16 -6.82 26.54
CA PHE A 555 15.18 -7.88 26.63
C PHE A 555 16.62 -7.39 26.44
N GLY A 556 16.83 -6.12 26.08
CA GLY A 556 18.17 -5.58 25.78
C GLY A 556 18.86 -6.29 24.60
N ALA A 557 18.07 -6.91 23.71
CA ALA A 557 18.56 -7.72 22.60
C ALA A 557 18.71 -6.88 21.33
N ASP A 558 19.86 -6.96 20.66
CA ASP A 558 20.09 -6.31 19.36
C ASP A 558 19.58 -7.21 18.22
N LEU A 559 18.26 -7.30 18.10
CA LEU A 559 17.59 -8.13 17.09
C LEU A 559 17.34 -7.36 15.81
N SER A 560 17.76 -7.90 14.66
CA SER A 560 17.38 -7.35 13.35
C SER A 560 15.86 -7.37 13.15
N PRO A 561 15.27 -6.39 12.45
CA PRO A 561 13.84 -6.42 12.11
C PRO A 561 13.38 -7.65 11.32
N ARG A 562 14.29 -8.33 10.61
CA ARG A 562 14.01 -9.62 9.95
C ARG A 562 13.54 -10.70 10.92
N VAL A 563 13.97 -10.64 12.17
CA VAL A 563 13.69 -11.67 13.17
C VAL A 563 12.19 -11.89 13.36
N VAL A 564 11.35 -10.86 13.33
CA VAL A 564 9.89 -11.02 13.47
C VAL A 564 9.25 -11.73 12.26
N PHE A 565 9.86 -11.65 11.09
CA PHE A 565 9.39 -12.31 9.86
C PHE A 565 9.86 -13.76 9.73
N ASP A 566 11.02 -14.07 10.29
CA ASP A 566 11.62 -15.41 10.28
C ASP A 566 11.13 -16.24 11.47
N ALA A 567 11.21 -15.67 12.68
CA ALA A 567 10.70 -16.22 13.93
C ALA A 567 9.28 -15.72 14.20
N ARG A 568 8.36 -16.14 13.31
CA ARG A 568 6.95 -15.70 13.28
C ARG A 568 6.11 -16.08 14.50
N THR A 569 6.67 -16.83 15.45
CA THR A 569 5.99 -17.30 16.66
C THR A 569 6.78 -16.90 17.91
N ILE A 570 6.09 -16.67 19.03
CA ILE A 570 6.73 -16.34 20.32
C ILE A 570 7.76 -17.39 20.73
N ALA A 571 7.49 -18.68 20.52
CA ALA A 571 8.41 -19.77 20.84
C ALA A 571 9.72 -19.66 20.05
N LYS A 572 9.63 -19.46 18.73
CA LYS A 572 10.82 -19.28 17.87
C LYS A 572 11.57 -18.00 18.20
N LEU A 573 10.84 -16.95 18.57
CA LEU A 573 11.42 -15.67 18.91
C LEU A 573 12.12 -15.71 20.28
N ALA A 574 11.55 -16.46 21.24
CA ALA A 574 12.13 -16.68 22.56
C ALA A 574 13.49 -17.41 22.48
N GLU A 575 13.67 -18.33 21.53
CA GLU A 575 14.95 -19.02 21.28
C GLU A 575 16.09 -18.05 20.88
N LEU A 576 15.74 -16.87 20.36
CA LEU A 576 16.70 -15.86 19.92
C LEU A 576 17.01 -14.83 21.01
N LEU A 577 16.35 -14.92 22.17
CA LEU A 577 16.52 -14.02 23.29
C LEU A 577 17.42 -14.65 24.36
N PRO A 578 18.22 -13.84 25.07
CA PRO A 578 19.03 -14.34 26.18
C PRO A 578 18.14 -14.86 27.32
N ASP A 579 18.56 -15.96 27.96
CA ASP A 579 17.87 -16.55 29.11
C ASP A 579 18.03 -15.66 30.37
N GLY A 580 16.98 -14.90 30.70
CA GLY A 580 16.84 -14.20 31.97
C GLY A 580 16.36 -12.75 31.84
N ASP A 581 15.66 -12.27 32.88
CA ASP A 581 15.46 -10.83 33.15
C ASP A 581 16.85 -10.22 33.45
N THR A 582 17.65 -10.00 32.40
CA THR A 582 18.89 -9.25 32.50
C THR A 582 18.51 -7.78 32.67
N PRO A 583 18.95 -7.08 33.73
CA PRO A 583 18.56 -5.69 33.93
C PRO A 583 19.00 -4.82 32.76
N ALA A 584 18.04 -4.03 32.28
CA ALA A 584 18.10 -3.09 31.18
C ALA A 584 19.48 -2.47 30.90
N ALA A 585 20.08 -2.83 29.76
CA ALA A 585 20.84 -1.86 29.00
C ALA A 585 19.81 -0.98 28.27
N GLY A 586 19.54 0.21 28.81
CA GLY A 586 18.73 1.22 28.09
C GLY A 586 17.64 1.95 28.88
N ARG A 587 17.57 1.88 30.22
CA ARG A 587 16.74 2.87 30.95
C ARG A 587 17.36 4.25 30.73
N ILE A 588 16.58 5.18 30.17
CA ILE A 588 16.94 6.59 30.14
C ILE A 588 17.00 7.05 31.60
N ALA A 589 18.21 7.40 32.06
CA ALA A 589 18.40 7.89 33.41
C ALA A 589 17.80 9.30 33.53
N SER A 590 17.12 9.56 34.65
CA SER A 590 16.72 10.91 35.06
C SER A 590 17.98 11.76 35.27
N VAL A 591 18.01 12.98 34.72
CA VAL A 591 19.13 13.93 34.84
C VAL A 591 18.67 15.22 35.55
N PRO A 592 19.25 15.59 36.72
CA PRO A 592 18.85 16.74 37.53
C PRO A 592 18.58 18.05 36.77
N HIS A 593 17.55 18.79 37.19
CA HIS A 593 17.07 20.07 36.62
C HIS A 593 18.09 21.22 36.57
N ASP A 594 19.18 21.16 37.33
CA ASP A 594 20.23 22.19 37.36
C ASP A 594 21.32 21.98 36.29
N ALA A 595 21.25 20.87 35.55
CA ALA A 595 22.15 20.61 34.45
C ALA A 595 21.76 21.43 33.20
N VAL A 596 22.77 22.00 32.53
CA VAL A 596 22.61 22.54 31.18
C VAL A 596 22.27 21.37 30.26
N VAL A 597 21.00 21.26 29.85
CA VAL A 597 20.52 20.15 29.02
C VAL A 597 20.89 20.41 27.56
N PRO A 598 21.74 19.60 26.92
CA PRO A 598 22.08 19.78 25.52
C PRO A 598 20.86 19.53 24.64
N LEU A 599 20.83 20.18 23.46
CA LEU A 599 19.86 19.84 22.44
C LEU A 599 20.07 18.41 21.95
N SER A 600 18.97 17.68 21.78
CA SER A 600 18.99 16.47 20.95
C SER A 600 19.46 16.80 19.52
N PRO A 601 19.96 15.83 18.74
CA PRO A 601 20.38 16.09 17.36
C PRO A 601 19.29 16.75 16.50
N VAL A 602 18.02 16.36 16.72
CA VAL A 602 16.87 16.94 16.02
C VAL A 602 16.59 18.37 16.48
N GLN A 603 16.58 18.63 17.79
CA GLN A 603 16.42 19.99 18.32
C GLN A 603 17.56 20.91 17.88
N ARG A 604 18.80 20.40 17.81
CA ARG A 604 19.95 21.17 17.31
C ARG A 604 19.75 21.60 15.87
N ARG A 605 19.26 20.71 15.01
CA ARG A 605 18.92 21.05 13.61
C ARG A 605 17.87 22.17 13.56
N LEU A 606 16.78 22.03 14.30
CA LEU A 606 15.69 23.02 14.31
C LEU A 606 16.14 24.37 14.89
N TRP A 607 16.94 24.36 15.95
CA TRP A 607 17.55 25.56 16.52
C TRP A 607 18.46 26.28 15.52
N VAL A 608 19.30 25.56 14.78
CA VAL A 608 20.15 26.16 13.75
C VAL A 608 19.32 26.79 12.64
N LEU A 609 18.25 26.11 12.20
CA LEU A 609 17.37 26.62 11.15
C LEU A 609 16.61 27.88 11.60
N ASP A 610 16.08 27.89 12.82
CA ASP A 610 15.43 29.08 13.39
C ASP A 610 16.40 30.26 13.50
N ARG A 611 17.65 30.02 13.92
CA ARG A 611 18.70 31.06 13.96
C ARG A 611 19.11 31.59 12.59
N GLN A 612 18.97 30.78 11.54
CA GLN A 612 19.25 31.17 10.15
C GLN A 612 18.07 31.92 9.52
N ASN A 613 16.84 31.63 9.95
CA ASN A 613 15.62 32.29 9.46
C ASN A 613 14.65 32.65 10.61
N PRO A 614 14.99 33.65 11.44
CA PRO A 614 14.16 34.01 12.59
C PRO A 614 12.76 34.47 12.18
N GLY A 615 11.74 33.93 12.85
CA GLY A 615 10.34 34.23 12.54
C GLY A 615 9.76 33.38 11.39
N SER A 616 10.46 32.34 10.96
CA SER A 616 9.89 31.32 10.07
C SER A 616 8.76 30.55 10.75
N THR A 617 7.73 30.22 9.98
CA THR A 617 6.57 29.41 10.42
C THR A 617 6.60 28.00 9.82
N GLU A 618 7.63 27.65 9.04
CA GLU A 618 7.76 26.34 8.35
C GLU A 618 7.70 25.14 9.30
N TYR A 619 8.03 25.34 10.58
CA TYR A 619 8.02 24.32 11.62
C TYR A 619 6.92 24.53 12.66
N ASN A 620 5.92 25.36 12.35
CA ASN A 620 4.69 25.40 13.13
C ASN A 620 3.81 24.21 12.74
N ALA A 621 3.29 23.51 13.75
CA ALA A 621 2.34 22.42 13.60
C ALA A 621 1.05 22.76 14.35
N GLY A 622 -0.08 22.26 13.83
CA GLY A 622 -1.41 22.51 14.38
C GLY A 622 -2.27 21.27 14.40
N VAL A 623 -3.07 21.11 15.45
CA VAL A 623 -4.19 20.16 15.46
C VAL A 623 -5.49 20.90 15.79
N GLY A 624 -6.50 20.73 14.94
CA GLY A 624 -7.84 21.28 15.13
C GLY A 624 -8.79 20.22 15.67
N LEU A 625 -9.52 20.54 16.74
CA LEU A 625 -10.54 19.69 17.35
C LEU A 625 -11.89 20.37 17.23
N THR A 626 -12.88 19.67 16.66
CA THR A 626 -14.28 20.12 16.70
C THR A 626 -14.91 19.66 18.00
N LEU A 627 -15.43 20.62 18.78
CA LEU A 627 -16.06 20.37 20.08
C LEU A 627 -17.55 20.69 19.96
N THR A 628 -18.38 19.66 20.14
CA THR A 628 -19.84 19.77 20.05
C THR A 628 -20.48 19.56 21.41
N GLY A 629 -21.43 20.42 21.78
CA GLY A 629 -22.12 20.41 23.07
C GLY A 629 -21.73 21.58 23.98
N PRO A 630 -22.26 21.61 25.22
CA PRO A 630 -21.90 22.63 26.19
C PRO A 630 -20.42 22.52 26.58
N LEU A 631 -19.68 23.62 26.40
CA LEU A 631 -18.24 23.69 26.71
C LEU A 631 -17.99 24.51 27.98
N ASP A 632 -17.49 23.87 29.02
CA ASP A 632 -16.87 24.54 30.16
C ASP A 632 -15.47 25.04 29.77
N ARG A 633 -15.35 26.35 29.63
CA ARG A 633 -14.12 27.03 29.17
C ARG A 633 -13.07 27.17 30.27
N ASP A 634 -13.50 27.27 31.52
CA ASP A 634 -12.59 27.40 32.66
C ASP A 634 -11.95 26.03 32.94
N ALA A 635 -12.72 24.94 32.84
CA ALA A 635 -12.19 23.59 32.85
C ALA A 635 -11.19 23.34 31.72
N LEU A 636 -11.48 23.80 30.50
CA LEU A 636 -10.58 23.65 29.35
C LEU A 636 -9.24 24.36 29.61
N ARG A 637 -9.28 25.58 30.14
CA ARG A 637 -8.06 26.33 30.50
C ARG A 637 -7.25 25.62 31.57
N ALA A 638 -7.90 25.12 32.61
CA ALA A 638 -7.24 24.36 33.67
C ALA A 638 -6.57 23.07 33.14
N CYS A 639 -7.18 22.40 32.15
CA CYS A 639 -6.61 21.21 31.52
C CYS A 639 -5.36 21.55 30.69
N LEU A 640 -5.40 22.65 29.93
CA LEU A 640 -4.24 23.15 29.19
C LEU A 640 -3.06 23.51 30.12
N ASP A 641 -3.34 24.13 31.26
CA ASP A 641 -2.32 24.43 32.27
C ASP A 641 -1.78 23.15 32.92
N ALA A 642 -2.63 22.15 33.16
CA ALA A 642 -2.20 20.85 33.68
C ALA A 642 -1.28 20.10 32.70
N LEU A 643 -1.54 20.19 31.38
CA LEU A 643 -0.65 19.64 30.37
C LEU A 643 0.72 20.33 30.37
N ALA A 644 0.74 21.67 30.45
CA ALA A 644 1.98 22.44 30.52
C ALA A 644 2.80 22.11 31.77
N ALA A 645 2.14 21.90 32.91
CA ALA A 645 2.78 21.49 34.15
C ALA A 645 3.34 20.07 34.08
N ARG A 646 2.60 19.16 33.41
CA ARG A 646 2.96 17.74 33.27
C ARG A 646 4.15 17.53 32.32
N HIS A 647 4.17 18.21 31.17
CA HIS A 647 5.17 17.98 30.12
C HIS A 647 6.20 19.10 30.07
N GLU A 648 7.43 18.80 30.49
CA GLU A 648 8.56 19.74 30.49
C GLU A 648 8.78 20.41 29.13
N SER A 649 8.58 19.67 28.03
CA SER A 649 8.78 20.20 26.68
C SER A 649 7.88 21.41 26.36
N LEU A 650 6.66 21.45 26.90
CA LEU A 650 5.70 22.54 26.67
C LEU A 650 6.09 23.84 27.40
N ARG A 651 6.98 23.73 28.39
CA ARG A 651 7.57 24.84 29.15
C ARG A 651 9.08 25.00 28.90
N THR A 652 9.56 24.45 27.78
CA THR A 652 10.98 24.53 27.38
C THR A 652 11.21 25.63 26.36
N THR A 653 12.25 26.43 26.57
CA THR A 653 12.81 27.38 25.60
C THR A 653 14.27 27.04 25.28
N PHE A 654 14.84 27.73 24.29
CA PHE A 654 16.14 27.39 23.72
C PHE A 654 17.06 28.61 23.70
N ARG A 655 18.33 28.44 24.08
CA ARG A 655 19.33 29.52 24.01
C ARG A 655 20.70 28.98 23.65
N THR A 656 21.60 29.89 23.31
CA THR A 656 23.02 29.56 23.11
C THR A 656 23.82 29.91 24.36
N VAL A 657 24.60 28.95 24.87
CA VAL A 657 25.58 29.14 25.95
C VAL A 657 26.94 28.65 25.43
N ASP A 658 27.96 29.50 25.50
CA ASP A 658 29.33 29.19 25.03
C ASP A 658 29.41 28.63 23.59
N GLY A 659 28.51 29.07 22.72
CA GLY A 659 28.46 28.66 21.31
C GLY A 659 27.62 27.40 21.04
N GLU A 660 27.15 26.71 22.08
CA GLU A 660 26.31 25.51 21.98
C GLU A 660 24.84 25.83 22.29
N GLY A 661 23.92 25.21 21.55
CA GLY A 661 22.49 25.29 21.86
C GLY A 661 22.14 24.45 23.08
N VAL A 662 21.28 24.98 23.96
CA VAL A 662 20.85 24.33 25.20
C VAL A 662 19.35 24.51 25.41
N GLN A 663 18.73 23.56 26.12
CA GLN A 663 17.34 23.66 26.57
C GLN A 663 17.28 24.40 27.91
N VAL A 664 16.21 25.17 28.11
CA VAL A 664 15.89 25.84 29.38
C VAL A 664 14.45 25.49 29.71
N VAL A 665 14.27 24.65 30.73
CA VAL A 665 12.94 24.23 31.18
C VAL A 665 12.51 25.16 32.31
N ALA A 666 11.40 25.89 32.15
CA ALA A 666 10.87 26.78 33.18
C ALA A 666 10.11 25.99 34.26
N ASP A 667 10.22 26.31 35.55
CA ASP A 667 9.55 25.58 36.65
C ASP A 667 8.02 25.54 36.50
N GLU A 668 7.44 26.63 36.00
CA GLU A 668 6.02 26.78 35.72
C GLU A 668 5.81 27.16 34.25
N GLY A 669 4.70 26.72 33.67
CA GLY A 669 4.32 27.05 32.30
C GLY A 669 2.82 26.96 32.10
N THR A 670 2.30 27.69 31.13
CA THR A 670 0.89 27.68 30.71
C THR A 670 0.82 27.61 29.20
N ILE A 671 -0.24 27.01 28.67
CA ILE A 671 -0.55 27.09 27.23
C ILE A 671 -1.54 28.24 27.06
N PRO A 672 -1.16 29.36 26.43
CA PRO A 672 -2.05 30.50 26.30
C PRO A 672 -3.28 30.13 25.47
N LEU A 673 -4.48 30.37 26.01
CA LEU A 673 -5.74 30.18 25.31
C LEU A 673 -6.32 31.53 24.88
N ARG A 674 -6.45 31.72 23.56
CA ARG A 674 -7.18 32.85 22.96
C ARG A 674 -8.57 32.41 22.53
N GLU A 675 -9.58 33.23 22.81
CA GLU A 675 -10.96 33.01 22.35
C GLU A 675 -11.30 34.00 21.23
N ALA A 676 -11.97 33.54 20.18
CA ALA A 676 -12.53 34.38 19.12
C ALA A 676 -13.80 33.76 18.52
N GLU A 677 -14.59 34.55 17.81
CA GLU A 677 -15.70 34.05 17.00
C GLU A 677 -15.15 33.50 15.68
N ALA A 678 -15.75 32.43 15.17
CA ALA A 678 -15.37 31.80 13.91
C ALA A 678 -15.76 32.71 12.73
N GLU A 679 -14.80 32.95 11.84
CA GLU A 679 -15.05 33.67 10.60
C GLU A 679 -15.70 32.76 9.55
N ALA A 680 -16.31 33.37 8.52
CA ALA A 680 -16.92 32.62 7.42
C ALA A 680 -15.87 31.81 6.64
N ASP A 681 -14.64 32.34 6.52
CA ASP A 681 -13.47 31.64 6.02
C ASP A 681 -12.67 31.06 7.19
N LEU A 682 -13.14 29.94 7.71
CA LEU A 682 -12.49 29.30 8.85
C LEU A 682 -11.10 28.77 8.49
N ASP A 683 -10.94 28.19 7.31
CA ASP A 683 -9.66 27.61 6.89
C ASP A 683 -8.59 28.70 6.79
N GLY A 684 -8.94 29.88 6.25
CA GLY A 684 -8.08 31.05 6.27
C GLY A 684 -7.75 31.54 7.69
N GLN A 685 -8.73 31.54 8.60
CA GLN A 685 -8.53 31.94 10.00
C GLN A 685 -7.59 30.98 10.75
N LEU A 686 -7.71 29.67 10.51
CA LEU A 686 -6.83 28.64 11.08
C LEU A 686 -5.42 28.72 10.48
N ALA A 687 -5.30 28.90 9.16
CA ALA A 687 -4.02 29.09 8.48
C ALA A 687 -3.28 30.32 9.01
N ALA A 688 -3.97 31.45 9.18
CA ALA A 688 -3.39 32.67 9.74
C ALA A 688 -2.88 32.49 11.17
N GLU A 689 -3.53 31.65 11.98
CA GLU A 689 -3.05 31.32 13.33
C GLU A 689 -1.80 30.42 13.30
N LEU A 690 -1.65 29.55 12.30
CA LEU A 690 -0.45 28.73 12.10
C LEU A 690 0.71 29.54 11.50
N ASP A 691 0.43 30.57 10.71
CA ASP A 691 1.42 31.50 10.15
C ASP A 691 1.92 32.58 11.14
N ARG A 692 1.48 32.52 12.39
CA ARG A 692 2.04 33.36 13.46
C ARG A 692 3.31 32.71 14.02
N PRO A 693 4.51 33.33 13.92
CA PRO A 693 5.76 32.70 14.34
C PRO A 693 5.82 32.45 15.85
N PHE A 694 6.66 31.48 16.24
CA PHE A 694 7.11 31.31 17.62
C PHE A 694 8.51 31.89 17.79
N ASP A 695 8.81 32.40 18.98
CA ASP A 695 10.17 32.77 19.38
C ASP A 695 10.72 31.67 20.29
N LEU A 696 11.64 30.87 19.75
CA LEU A 696 12.24 29.74 20.46
C LEU A 696 13.02 30.16 21.72
N GLY A 697 13.47 31.40 21.80
CA GLY A 697 14.21 31.93 22.93
C GLY A 697 13.35 32.37 24.12
N THR A 698 12.11 32.79 23.86
CA THR A 698 11.24 33.38 24.89
C THR A 698 9.99 32.55 25.17
N GLY A 699 9.49 31.78 24.20
CA GLY A 699 8.29 30.98 24.34
C GLY A 699 7.03 31.81 24.65
N PRO A 700 5.91 31.17 25.06
CA PRO A 700 5.68 29.73 25.04
C PRO A 700 5.61 29.18 23.60
N LEU A 701 6.04 27.92 23.42
CA LEU A 701 6.15 27.27 22.11
C LEU A 701 4.94 26.40 21.76
N THR A 702 3.85 26.60 22.50
CA THR A 702 2.54 26.01 22.29
C THR A 702 1.49 27.04 22.71
N ARG A 703 0.42 27.18 21.94
CA ARG A 703 -0.72 28.08 22.21
C ARG A 703 -2.01 27.48 21.66
N ALA A 704 -3.12 27.89 22.23
CA ALA A 704 -4.45 27.44 21.87
C ALA A 704 -5.33 28.59 21.36
N LEU A 705 -6.13 28.32 20.34
CA LEU A 705 -7.17 29.22 19.82
C LEU A 705 -8.51 28.48 19.84
N LEU A 706 -9.46 28.98 20.64
CA LEU A 706 -10.84 28.51 20.65
C LEU A 706 -11.70 29.43 19.79
N LEU A 707 -12.21 28.90 18.68
CA LEU A 707 -13.13 29.55 17.76
C LEU A 707 -14.56 29.10 18.05
N ARG A 708 -15.45 30.05 18.27
CA ARG A 708 -16.88 29.76 18.48
C ARG A 708 -17.62 29.83 17.15
N ARG A 709 -18.22 28.71 16.72
CA ARG A 709 -19.12 28.65 15.54
C ARG A 709 -20.59 28.78 15.92
N GLY A 710 -20.93 28.41 17.15
CA GLY A 710 -22.27 28.52 17.72
C GLY A 710 -22.26 28.30 19.23
N PRO A 711 -23.43 28.30 19.90
CA PRO A 711 -23.53 28.13 21.35
C PRO A 711 -23.00 26.77 21.85
N GLU A 712 -23.04 25.75 21.00
CA GLU A 712 -22.59 24.38 21.29
C GLU A 712 -21.66 23.83 20.19
N ASP A 713 -21.09 24.70 19.35
CA ASP A 713 -20.17 24.30 18.28
C ASP A 713 -18.93 25.17 18.33
N HIS A 714 -17.79 24.54 18.56
CA HIS A 714 -16.50 25.20 18.73
C HIS A 714 -15.40 24.45 17.97
N VAL A 715 -14.34 25.18 17.62
CA VAL A 715 -13.10 24.60 17.10
C VAL A 715 -11.95 25.03 18.01
N LEU A 716 -11.26 24.07 18.60
CA LEU A 716 -10.03 24.30 19.36
C LEU A 716 -8.83 23.97 18.47
N LEU A 717 -8.01 24.97 18.15
CA LEU A 717 -6.74 24.80 17.47
C LEU A 717 -5.61 24.85 18.50
N LEU A 718 -4.81 23.77 18.58
CA LEU A 718 -3.55 23.74 19.33
C LEU A 718 -2.40 23.93 18.35
N SER A 719 -1.74 25.08 18.42
CA SER A 719 -0.58 25.44 17.59
C SER A 719 0.70 25.32 18.40
N GLN A 720 1.74 24.75 17.82
CA GLN A 720 2.99 24.42 18.52
C GLN A 720 4.18 24.39 17.57
N HIS A 721 5.38 24.61 18.09
CA HIS A 721 6.61 24.48 17.30
C HIS A 721 7.14 23.05 17.31
N HIS A 722 7.59 22.55 16.16
CA HIS A 722 8.07 21.17 15.98
C HIS A 722 9.35 20.81 16.79
N ILE A 723 9.94 21.80 17.48
CA ILE A 723 11.12 21.61 18.34
C ILE A 723 10.75 21.08 19.74
N VAL A 724 9.50 21.29 20.17
CA VAL A 724 8.96 20.80 21.45
C VAL A 724 7.94 19.67 21.26
N THR A 725 7.49 19.41 20.03
CA THR A 725 6.48 18.39 19.73
C THR A 725 6.69 17.73 18.37
N ASP A 726 6.17 16.51 18.21
CA ASP A 726 6.11 15.77 16.94
C ASP A 726 4.73 15.10 16.77
N GLY A 727 4.51 14.40 15.65
CA GLY A 727 3.21 13.79 15.34
C GLY A 727 2.73 12.77 16.39
N TRP A 728 3.64 12.06 17.06
CA TRP A 728 3.31 11.16 18.16
C TRP A 728 2.89 11.94 19.41
N SER A 729 3.67 12.96 19.77
CA SER A 729 3.42 13.84 20.92
C SER A 729 2.07 14.53 20.83
N VAL A 730 1.66 14.96 19.63
CA VAL A 730 0.35 15.61 19.43
C VAL A 730 -0.80 14.67 19.78
N GLY A 731 -0.74 13.40 19.40
CA GLY A 731 -1.76 12.40 19.77
C GLY A 731 -1.88 12.25 21.28
N LEU A 732 -0.74 12.12 21.97
CA LEU A 732 -0.71 12.04 23.44
C LEU A 732 -1.30 13.28 24.12
N LEU A 733 -0.98 14.48 23.63
CA LEU A 733 -1.52 15.73 24.19
C LEU A 733 -3.04 15.82 24.02
N VAL A 734 -3.58 15.36 22.90
CA VAL A 734 -5.03 15.34 22.64
C VAL A 734 -5.72 14.33 23.55
N ASP A 735 -5.18 13.11 23.67
CA ASP A 735 -5.73 12.06 24.53
C ASP A 735 -5.73 12.49 26.01
N GLU A 736 -4.61 13.06 26.48
CA GLU A 736 -4.50 13.56 27.85
C GLU A 736 -5.37 14.80 28.09
N LEU A 737 -5.52 15.70 27.10
CA LEU A 737 -6.46 16.82 27.20
C LEU A 737 -7.90 16.33 27.39
N ALA A 738 -8.30 15.32 26.62
CA ALA A 738 -9.64 14.73 26.71
C ALA A 738 -9.87 14.06 28.07
N ALA A 739 -8.90 13.28 28.55
CA ALA A 739 -8.96 12.61 29.85
C ALA A 739 -9.03 13.62 31.01
N LEU A 740 -8.19 14.66 31.00
CA LEU A 740 -8.22 15.72 31.99
C LEU A 740 -9.55 16.48 31.99
N TYR A 741 -10.09 16.75 30.81
CA TYR A 741 -11.38 17.43 30.66
C TYR A 741 -12.56 16.57 31.16
N ALA A 742 -12.45 15.25 31.05
CA ALA A 742 -13.37 14.29 31.63
C ALA A 742 -13.21 14.13 33.16
N GLY A 743 -12.23 14.80 33.77
CA GLY A 743 -11.95 14.74 35.21
C GLY A 743 -11.11 13.52 35.62
N GLU A 744 -10.47 12.85 34.68
CA GLU A 744 -9.62 11.69 34.94
C GLU A 744 -8.27 12.10 35.54
N LYS A 745 -7.68 11.20 36.34
CA LYS A 745 -6.34 11.39 36.91
C LYS A 745 -5.33 10.63 36.06
N LEU A 746 -4.35 11.36 35.52
CA LEU A 746 -3.27 10.77 34.73
C LEU A 746 -2.19 10.14 35.63
N ASP A 747 -1.65 9.01 35.21
CA ASP A 747 -0.50 8.37 35.88
C ASP A 747 0.74 9.26 35.81
N PRO A 748 1.63 9.24 36.83
CA PRO A 748 2.88 10.00 36.80
C PRO A 748 3.75 9.61 35.60
N LEU A 749 4.43 10.57 34.98
CA LEU A 749 5.42 10.26 33.95
C LEU A 749 6.59 9.48 34.58
N GLU A 750 6.85 8.27 34.08
CA GLU A 750 7.93 7.40 34.58
C GLU A 750 9.33 7.89 34.18
N ILE A 751 9.41 8.75 33.15
CA ILE A 751 10.62 9.37 32.62
C ILE A 751 10.32 10.85 32.39
N GLY A 752 11.12 11.74 32.98
CA GLY A 752 11.19 13.16 32.64
C GLY A 752 12.64 13.52 32.30
N TYR A 753 12.87 14.70 31.72
CA TYR A 753 14.19 15.34 31.76
C TYR A 753 14.41 15.84 33.21
N ARG A 754 14.48 14.91 34.17
CA ARG A 754 14.37 15.23 35.59
C ARG A 754 15.62 15.13 36.38
#